data_AF-A0A7V2CXP9-F1
#
_entry.id   AF-A0A7V2CXP9-F1
#
_cell.length_a   1.000
_cell.length_b   1.000
_cell.length_c   1.000
_cell.angle_alpha   90.00
_cell.angle_beta   90.00
_cell.angle_gamma   90.00
#
_symmetry.space_group_name_H-M   'P 1'
#
loop_
_entity.id
_entity.type
_entity.pdbx_description
1 polymer ?
#
loop_
_entity_poly.entity_id
_entity_poly.type
_entity_poly.pdbx_seq_one_letter_code
_entity_poly.pdbx_strand_id
1 'polypeptide(L)'
;MCDLLPQVFPHSEWELLARGVRQRLDAFELFLRDLYGPRRILRDGTLPVAPVLGSPYFEAAAAGLHPVRGCFLHLSGMAVARDEHGRFCVKTHYFSNASGISYMMQNRRALARVVPAWFEGEAVQPIAEAPLAILEELRGMMPDTADDPTAVLLTPGVFSPSYSEHTMLARRMGIPLVQGSDLVVLDDRVYLKTIRGLERVEVIYRRISDLWLDPLVFDSDSLLGVPGLVHCIRKGTVAVVNGIGSQLADDRALLPFAGTIIRYYLDESPLLPTLETRWLGDADVRELVLENLAAWRIRPLYGEQVLEVGTGPAAPRARTALLRALQREPHRFVAQSARESALTRCLEGGRLVERMQDHILFALRRGSGFEVFPGALTRVSPPGGTQTASELGGRSKDTWVLGPAGETELTVRSRSSVEVEMPASAVTSRVAEGFYWLGRYLERGWCLSQMIAVIEALETEEFNNAERRLFRPVWNRVLPPLENPGTRARRSISTWLDRYRLALQPDEPGSVVSILQAAFRNADSLQDVISPEAWAPLADLRARFASGRFRPGGDEVFCTRETRRLCDAVARLVPMFFGLAEASMLAGDGWRFCVAGQAFERAVVTANALSAFAEPLAERIEGGSEIGSEIELSAFLRLLGTRDAYRRVYQMRAAPREVLEILVRHPGAPRSIARCLGVCARMLREAFEGDPEPSACVAIESALRGLRAGGFREMLGFSGPQEMLLPDEAVDRAKRLADRLGALLVEVLELHHAISDSFTGPSERIGRTRALGGADAI
;
A
#
# COMPACT_ATOMS: atom_id res chain seq x y z
N MET A 1 10.40 -11.00 -12.60
CA MET A 1 11.22 -10.68 -13.79
C MET A 1 10.49 -11.22 -15.01
N CYS A 2 10.18 -10.38 -16.01
CA CYS A 2 9.50 -10.80 -17.24
C CYS A 2 10.52 -11.33 -18.26
N ASP A 3 10.19 -12.38 -18.97
CA ASP A 3 10.90 -12.78 -20.19
C ASP A 3 10.38 -11.97 -21.38
N LEU A 4 11.26 -11.63 -22.32
CA LEU A 4 10.90 -10.77 -23.45
C LEU A 4 10.11 -11.51 -24.53
N LEU A 5 10.23 -12.83 -24.65
CA LEU A 5 9.52 -13.59 -25.68
C LEU A 5 8.08 -13.86 -25.23
N PRO A 6 7.06 -13.33 -25.93
CA PRO A 6 5.67 -13.58 -25.56
C PRO A 6 5.30 -15.04 -25.80
N GLN A 7 4.33 -15.54 -25.04
CA GLN A 7 3.62 -16.76 -25.38
C GLN A 7 2.46 -16.40 -26.31
N VAL A 8 2.45 -16.93 -27.52
CA VAL A 8 1.41 -16.65 -28.52
C VAL A 8 0.40 -17.79 -28.57
N PHE A 9 -0.88 -17.45 -28.58
CA PHE A 9 -2.02 -18.35 -28.76
C PHE A 9 -2.78 -17.95 -30.04
N PRO A 10 -2.90 -18.86 -31.01
CA PRO A 10 -3.85 -18.71 -32.11
C PRO A 10 -5.29 -18.60 -31.59
N HIS A 11 -6.15 -17.88 -32.32
CA HIS A 11 -7.55 -17.69 -31.96
C HIS A 11 -8.28 -19.01 -31.65
N SER A 12 -8.08 -20.04 -32.47
CA SER A 12 -8.74 -21.35 -32.32
C SER A 12 -8.30 -22.12 -31.06
N GLU A 13 -7.01 -22.03 -30.69
CA GLU A 13 -6.54 -22.63 -29.44
C GLU A 13 -7.12 -21.90 -28.23
N TRP A 14 -7.20 -20.57 -28.30
CA TRP A 14 -7.78 -19.76 -27.23
C TRP A 14 -9.27 -20.02 -27.05
N GLU A 15 -10.02 -20.20 -28.15
CA GLU A 15 -11.45 -20.48 -28.07
C GLU A 15 -11.73 -21.84 -27.40
N LEU A 16 -10.90 -22.86 -27.65
CA LEU A 16 -10.98 -24.14 -26.92
C LEU A 16 -10.76 -23.94 -25.42
N LEU A 17 -9.70 -23.21 -25.05
CA LEU A 17 -9.42 -22.89 -23.66
C LEU A 17 -10.58 -22.13 -23.02
N ALA A 18 -11.08 -21.08 -23.68
CA ALA A 18 -12.15 -20.24 -23.19
C ALA A 18 -13.45 -21.04 -22.98
N ARG A 19 -13.81 -21.92 -23.91
CA ARG A 19 -14.97 -22.84 -23.76
C ARG A 19 -14.80 -23.81 -22.59
N GLY A 20 -13.62 -24.41 -22.45
CA GLY A 20 -13.36 -25.34 -21.37
C GLY A 20 -13.34 -24.70 -19.99
N VAL A 21 -12.84 -23.46 -19.88
CA VAL A 21 -12.92 -22.65 -18.67
C VAL A 21 -14.39 -22.40 -18.31
N ARG A 22 -15.20 -21.93 -19.28
CA ARG A 22 -16.64 -21.67 -19.09
C ARG A 22 -17.38 -22.91 -18.59
N GLN A 23 -17.27 -24.04 -19.32
CA GLN A 23 -17.90 -25.31 -18.95
C GLN A 23 -17.56 -25.71 -17.51
N ARG A 24 -16.28 -25.65 -17.14
CA ARG A 24 -15.87 -26.05 -15.80
C ARG A 24 -16.40 -25.10 -14.72
N LEU A 25 -16.41 -23.80 -14.96
CA LEU A 25 -16.98 -22.82 -14.02
C LEU A 25 -18.48 -23.01 -13.85
N ASP A 26 -19.23 -23.24 -14.95
CA ASP A 26 -20.67 -23.49 -14.90
C ASP A 26 -21.00 -24.75 -14.08
N ALA A 27 -20.23 -25.84 -14.27
CA ALA A 27 -20.39 -27.05 -13.47
C ALA A 27 -20.07 -26.82 -11.99
N PHE A 28 -19.00 -26.07 -11.68
CA PHE A 28 -18.62 -25.80 -10.29
C PHE A 28 -19.56 -24.80 -9.59
N GLU A 29 -20.18 -23.88 -10.32
CA GLU A 29 -21.25 -23.01 -9.82
C GLU A 29 -22.45 -23.85 -9.36
N LEU A 30 -22.89 -24.80 -10.20
CA LEU A 30 -23.97 -25.73 -9.86
C LEU A 30 -23.59 -26.65 -8.70
N PHE A 31 -22.34 -27.13 -8.67
CA PHE A 31 -21.80 -27.92 -7.57
C PHE A 31 -21.84 -27.19 -6.23
N LEU A 32 -21.37 -25.94 -6.17
CA LEU A 32 -21.41 -25.14 -4.94
C LEU A 32 -22.85 -24.90 -4.47
N ARG A 33 -23.76 -24.61 -5.41
CA ARG A 33 -25.19 -24.45 -5.13
C ARG A 33 -25.83 -25.72 -4.56
N ASP A 34 -25.49 -26.89 -5.10
CA ASP A 34 -25.95 -28.16 -4.56
C ASP A 34 -25.39 -28.41 -3.15
N LEU A 35 -24.08 -28.21 -2.95
CA LEU A 35 -23.41 -28.51 -1.69
C LEU A 35 -23.90 -27.66 -0.51
N TYR A 36 -24.14 -26.37 -0.73
CA TYR A 36 -24.70 -25.48 0.29
C TYR A 36 -26.23 -25.51 0.34
N GLY A 37 -26.86 -26.32 -0.53
CA GLY A 37 -28.29 -26.59 -0.54
C GLY A 37 -28.60 -28.09 -0.34
N PRO A 38 -29.19 -28.79 -1.32
CA PRO A 38 -29.72 -30.15 -1.12
C PRO A 38 -28.68 -31.28 -1.05
N ARG A 39 -27.43 -31.05 -1.49
CA ARG A 39 -26.30 -32.02 -1.48
C ARG A 39 -26.59 -33.32 -2.24
N ARG A 40 -27.27 -33.22 -3.38
CA ARG A 40 -27.65 -34.36 -4.23
C ARG A 40 -26.45 -35.15 -4.71
N ILE A 41 -25.37 -34.51 -5.16
CA ILE A 41 -24.19 -35.23 -5.68
C ILE A 41 -23.53 -36.14 -4.63
N LEU A 42 -23.60 -35.74 -3.35
CA LEU A 42 -23.12 -36.56 -2.23
C LEU A 42 -24.11 -37.67 -1.87
N ARG A 43 -25.42 -37.38 -1.88
CA ARG A 43 -26.48 -38.34 -1.58
C ARG A 43 -26.57 -39.45 -2.63
N ASP A 44 -26.31 -39.12 -3.88
CA ASP A 44 -26.29 -40.05 -5.01
C ASP A 44 -24.99 -40.89 -5.02
N GLY A 45 -24.06 -40.66 -4.09
CA GLY A 45 -22.79 -41.38 -4.01
C GLY A 45 -21.83 -41.11 -5.17
N THR A 46 -22.10 -40.08 -5.98
CA THR A 46 -21.29 -39.74 -7.16
C THR A 46 -19.93 -39.16 -6.76
N LEU A 47 -19.88 -38.44 -5.63
CA LEU A 47 -18.66 -37.86 -5.07
C LEU A 47 -18.46 -38.32 -3.62
N PRO A 48 -17.23 -38.73 -3.21
CA PRO A 48 -16.97 -39.10 -1.83
C PRO A 48 -17.19 -37.92 -0.87
N VAL A 49 -17.71 -38.20 0.31
CA VAL A 49 -18.04 -37.16 1.32
C VAL A 49 -16.78 -36.54 1.93
N ALA A 50 -15.77 -37.35 2.22
CA ALA A 50 -14.55 -36.94 2.92
C ALA A 50 -13.78 -35.78 2.27
N PRO A 51 -13.47 -35.76 0.96
CA PRO A 51 -12.76 -34.64 0.32
C PRO A 51 -13.60 -33.35 0.23
N VAL A 52 -14.89 -33.41 0.56
CA VAL A 52 -15.80 -32.27 0.48
C VAL A 52 -16.09 -31.74 1.88
N LEU A 53 -16.80 -32.50 2.72
CA LEU A 53 -17.22 -32.06 4.06
C LEU A 53 -16.07 -32.08 5.08
N GLY A 54 -14.98 -32.80 4.79
CA GLY A 54 -13.76 -32.78 5.58
C GLY A 54 -12.77 -31.68 5.17
N SER A 55 -13.09 -30.91 4.11
CA SER A 55 -12.24 -29.80 3.69
C SER A 55 -12.35 -28.62 4.66
N PRO A 56 -11.24 -28.01 5.10
CA PRO A 56 -11.27 -26.73 5.81
C PRO A 56 -11.78 -25.55 4.96
N TYR A 57 -12.03 -25.72 3.66
CA TYR A 57 -12.70 -24.70 2.83
C TYR A 57 -14.21 -24.94 2.69
N PHE A 58 -14.74 -26.03 3.28
CA PHE A 58 -16.17 -26.20 3.40
C PHE A 58 -16.69 -25.37 4.59
N GLU A 59 -17.35 -24.27 4.28
CA GLU A 59 -17.86 -23.35 5.29
C GLU A 59 -19.32 -23.65 5.57
N ALA A 60 -19.60 -24.34 6.68
CA ALA A 60 -20.97 -24.66 7.06
C ALA A 60 -21.86 -23.41 7.20
N ALA A 61 -21.27 -22.28 7.62
CA ALA A 61 -21.94 -20.99 7.71
C ALA A 61 -22.41 -20.43 6.35
N ALA A 62 -21.87 -20.91 5.24
CA ALA A 62 -22.34 -20.57 3.90
C ALA A 62 -23.69 -21.22 3.56
N ALA A 63 -24.07 -22.31 4.24
CA ALA A 63 -25.37 -22.93 4.07
C ALA A 63 -26.49 -21.97 4.53
N GLY A 64 -27.44 -21.68 3.65
CA GLY A 64 -28.52 -20.72 3.91
C GLY A 64 -28.13 -19.25 3.74
N LEU A 65 -26.89 -18.94 3.35
CA LEU A 65 -26.60 -17.66 2.72
C LEU A 65 -27.11 -17.70 1.28
N HIS A 66 -27.72 -16.60 0.83
CA HIS A 66 -28.08 -16.42 -0.56
C HIS A 66 -26.98 -15.57 -1.19
N PRO A 67 -26.08 -16.15 -2.01
CA PRO A 67 -25.09 -15.37 -2.73
C PRO A 67 -25.79 -14.36 -3.61
N VAL A 68 -25.08 -13.27 -3.92
CA VAL A 68 -25.59 -12.21 -4.79
C VAL A 68 -25.97 -12.80 -6.14
N ARG A 69 -27.18 -12.49 -6.62
CA ARG A 69 -27.77 -13.08 -7.83
C ARG A 69 -27.77 -14.62 -7.85
N GLY A 70 -27.72 -15.26 -6.67
CA GLY A 70 -27.63 -16.71 -6.53
C GLY A 70 -26.33 -17.32 -7.07
N CYS A 71 -25.27 -16.51 -7.23
CA CYS A 71 -24.00 -16.92 -7.84
C CYS A 71 -22.83 -16.82 -6.85
N PHE A 72 -22.04 -17.88 -6.74
CA PHE A 72 -20.84 -17.95 -5.90
C PHE A 72 -19.61 -17.41 -6.63
N LEU A 73 -19.44 -17.77 -7.90
CA LEU A 73 -18.25 -17.47 -8.70
C LEU A 73 -18.53 -16.28 -9.60
N HIS A 74 -17.70 -15.24 -9.53
CA HIS A 74 -17.83 -14.03 -10.34
C HIS A 74 -16.52 -13.68 -11.03
N LEU A 75 -15.40 -13.72 -10.31
CA LEU A 75 -14.08 -13.56 -10.89
C LEU A 75 -13.22 -14.76 -10.51
N SER A 76 -12.86 -15.55 -11.51
CA SER A 76 -12.24 -16.86 -11.32
C SER A 76 -11.02 -17.02 -12.19
N GLY A 77 -10.09 -17.86 -11.75
CA GLY A 77 -8.87 -18.20 -12.46
C GLY A 77 -8.70 -19.70 -12.61
N MET A 78 -8.02 -20.14 -13.68
CA MET A 78 -7.71 -21.54 -13.89
C MET A 78 -6.31 -21.71 -14.46
N ALA A 79 -5.48 -22.52 -13.80
CA ALA A 79 -4.17 -22.87 -14.31
C ALA A 79 -4.27 -24.03 -15.30
N VAL A 80 -3.70 -23.84 -16.48
CA VAL A 80 -3.60 -24.87 -17.53
C VAL A 80 -2.16 -25.02 -18.00
N ALA A 81 -1.80 -26.21 -18.42
CA ALA A 81 -0.56 -26.50 -19.12
C ALA A 81 -0.76 -27.63 -20.12
N ARG A 82 0.26 -27.92 -20.92
CA ARG A 82 0.24 -29.06 -21.84
C ARG A 82 0.79 -30.33 -21.17
N ASP A 83 0.13 -31.45 -21.40
CA ASP A 83 0.62 -32.78 -21.01
C ASP A 83 1.75 -33.28 -21.92
N GLU A 84 2.29 -34.46 -21.65
CA GLU A 84 3.33 -35.10 -22.49
C GLU A 84 2.90 -35.36 -23.95
N HIS A 85 1.60 -35.30 -24.23
CA HIS A 85 1.02 -35.44 -25.58
C HIS A 85 0.64 -34.09 -26.21
N GLY A 86 0.98 -32.97 -25.57
CA GLY A 86 0.70 -31.63 -26.07
C GLY A 86 -0.74 -31.15 -25.88
N ARG A 87 -1.60 -31.89 -25.17
CA ARG A 87 -3.00 -31.52 -24.91
C ARG A 87 -3.10 -30.58 -23.72
N PHE A 88 -4.00 -29.60 -23.78
CA PHE A 88 -4.25 -28.73 -22.64
C PHE A 88 -4.96 -29.47 -21.51
N CYS A 89 -4.40 -29.37 -20.32
CA CYS A 89 -4.92 -29.97 -19.09
C CYS A 89 -4.99 -28.92 -17.98
N VAL A 90 -6.00 -29.03 -17.13
CA VAL A 90 -6.17 -28.19 -15.93
C VAL A 90 -5.24 -28.69 -14.83
N LYS A 91 -4.40 -27.81 -14.27
CA LYS A 91 -3.48 -28.13 -13.16
C LYS A 91 -4.11 -27.86 -11.80
N THR A 92 -4.81 -26.72 -11.68
CA THR A 92 -5.43 -26.29 -10.42
C THR A 92 -6.50 -25.23 -10.71
N HIS A 93 -7.45 -25.07 -9.79
CA HIS A 93 -8.42 -23.99 -9.80
C HIS A 93 -7.95 -22.82 -8.94
N TYR A 94 -8.39 -21.62 -9.31
CA TYR A 94 -8.34 -20.38 -8.52
C TYR A 94 -9.67 -19.65 -8.67
N PHE A 95 -10.78 -20.37 -8.50
CA PHE A 95 -12.13 -19.88 -8.71
C PHE A 95 -12.57 -18.87 -7.65
N SER A 96 -12.09 -18.98 -6.40
CA SER A 96 -12.51 -18.07 -5.33
C SER A 96 -11.66 -16.80 -5.21
N ASN A 97 -10.35 -16.90 -5.43
CA ASN A 97 -9.40 -15.80 -5.26
C ASN A 97 -8.33 -15.83 -6.36
N ALA A 98 -8.72 -15.44 -7.57
CA ALA A 98 -7.83 -15.39 -8.72
C ALA A 98 -6.84 -14.23 -8.59
N SER A 99 -5.54 -14.57 -8.51
CA SER A 99 -4.45 -13.59 -8.53
C SER A 99 -3.63 -13.72 -9.81
N GLY A 100 -3.19 -12.60 -10.38
CA GLY A 100 -2.26 -12.55 -11.51
C GLY A 100 -2.68 -11.67 -12.69
N ILE A 101 -3.87 -11.07 -12.65
CA ILE A 101 -4.33 -10.08 -13.64
C ILE A 101 -3.34 -8.92 -13.73
N SER A 102 -2.72 -8.55 -12.61
CA SER A 102 -1.68 -7.52 -12.60
C SER A 102 -0.45 -7.87 -13.41
N TYR A 103 0.04 -9.09 -13.28
CA TYR A 103 1.17 -9.56 -14.09
C TYR A 103 0.79 -9.64 -15.57
N MET A 104 -0.40 -10.17 -15.89
CA MET A 104 -0.91 -10.22 -17.27
C MET A 104 -0.84 -8.83 -17.93
N MET A 105 -1.37 -7.81 -17.27
CA MET A 105 -1.38 -6.43 -17.80
C MET A 105 0.01 -5.78 -17.82
N GLN A 106 0.82 -5.96 -16.75
CA GLN A 106 2.13 -5.31 -16.66
C GLN A 106 3.15 -5.95 -17.61
N ASN A 107 3.08 -7.26 -17.86
CA ASN A 107 3.93 -7.92 -18.86
C ASN A 107 3.65 -7.34 -20.25
N ARG A 108 2.38 -7.18 -20.62
CA ARG A 108 1.97 -6.53 -21.88
C ARG A 108 2.51 -5.12 -22.01
N ARG A 109 2.33 -4.30 -20.96
CA ARG A 109 2.82 -2.91 -20.95
C ARG A 109 4.35 -2.84 -21.04
N ALA A 110 5.05 -3.71 -20.32
CA ALA A 110 6.50 -3.77 -20.35
C ALA A 110 7.01 -4.15 -21.73
N LEU A 111 6.43 -5.18 -22.35
CA LEU A 111 6.83 -5.65 -23.68
C LEU A 111 6.54 -4.59 -24.75
N ALA A 112 5.36 -3.97 -24.73
CA ALA A 112 5.00 -2.89 -25.66
C ALA A 112 5.91 -1.66 -25.56
N ARG A 113 6.46 -1.38 -24.37
CA ARG A 113 7.41 -0.28 -24.17
C ARG A 113 8.83 -0.62 -24.64
N VAL A 114 9.26 -1.87 -24.47
CA VAL A 114 10.63 -2.31 -24.77
C VAL A 114 10.79 -2.68 -26.26
N VAL A 115 9.77 -3.32 -26.85
CA VAL A 115 9.80 -3.83 -28.23
C VAL A 115 8.50 -3.53 -28.98
N PRO A 116 8.14 -2.24 -29.19
CA PRO A 116 6.86 -1.88 -29.84
C PRO A 116 6.72 -2.47 -31.25
N ALA A 117 7.81 -2.58 -32.00
CA ALA A 117 7.81 -3.10 -33.37
C ALA A 117 7.29 -4.55 -33.51
N TRP A 118 7.28 -5.36 -32.43
CA TRP A 118 6.72 -6.71 -32.49
C TRP A 118 5.19 -6.73 -32.48
N PHE A 119 4.54 -5.65 -32.04
CA PHE A 119 3.10 -5.52 -32.09
C PHE A 119 2.61 -5.04 -33.47
N GLU A 120 3.51 -4.50 -34.30
CA GLU A 120 3.17 -4.03 -35.64
C GLU A 120 2.85 -5.22 -36.56
N GLY A 121 1.65 -5.24 -37.13
CA GLY A 121 1.21 -6.31 -38.03
C GLY A 121 0.59 -7.54 -37.36
N GLU A 122 0.62 -7.62 -36.03
CA GLU A 122 0.00 -8.70 -35.25
C GLU A 122 -1.35 -8.26 -34.66
N ALA A 123 -2.40 -9.04 -34.86
CA ALA A 123 -3.74 -8.75 -34.34
C ALA A 123 -3.87 -9.16 -32.85
N VAL A 124 -3.00 -8.65 -31.97
CA VAL A 124 -3.01 -8.99 -30.54
C VAL A 124 -4.21 -8.35 -29.85
N GLN A 125 -5.06 -9.16 -29.21
CA GLN A 125 -6.25 -8.66 -28.53
C GLN A 125 -5.92 -7.78 -27.30
N PRO A 126 -6.72 -6.72 -27.07
CA PRO A 126 -6.50 -5.80 -25.95
C PRO A 126 -6.92 -6.43 -24.62
N ILE A 127 -6.15 -6.13 -23.57
CA ILE A 127 -6.42 -6.57 -22.19
C ILE A 127 -6.49 -5.39 -21.20
N ALA A 128 -6.41 -4.15 -21.71
CA ALA A 128 -6.30 -2.95 -20.89
C ALA A 128 -7.58 -2.64 -20.09
N GLU A 129 -8.73 -3.07 -20.61
CA GLU A 129 -10.05 -2.80 -20.03
C GLU A 129 -10.46 -3.79 -18.94
N ALA A 130 -9.66 -4.83 -18.66
CA ALA A 130 -10.01 -5.87 -17.69
C ALA A 130 -10.43 -5.32 -16.30
N PRO A 131 -9.73 -4.34 -15.69
CA PRO A 131 -10.19 -3.75 -14.43
C PRO A 131 -11.55 -3.05 -14.55
N LEU A 132 -11.79 -2.30 -15.63
CA LEU A 132 -13.08 -1.61 -15.83
C LEU A 132 -14.21 -2.60 -16.07
N ALA A 133 -13.97 -3.68 -16.81
CA ALA A 133 -14.93 -4.77 -16.98
C ALA A 133 -15.31 -5.41 -15.63
N ILE A 134 -14.33 -5.61 -14.74
CA ILE A 134 -14.58 -6.09 -13.37
C ILE A 134 -15.47 -5.08 -12.61
N LEU A 135 -15.15 -3.78 -12.66
CA LEU A 135 -15.93 -2.75 -11.98
C LEU A 135 -17.38 -2.69 -12.49
N GLU A 136 -17.59 -2.77 -13.80
CA GLU A 136 -18.93 -2.81 -14.41
C GLU A 136 -19.75 -3.97 -13.85
N GLU A 137 -19.15 -5.15 -13.73
CA GLU A 137 -19.81 -6.32 -13.15
C GLU A 137 -20.07 -6.13 -11.65
N LEU A 138 -19.11 -5.60 -10.88
CA LEU A 138 -19.27 -5.30 -9.46
C LEU A 138 -20.45 -4.33 -9.23
N ARG A 139 -20.55 -3.25 -10.02
CA ARG A 139 -21.64 -2.28 -9.91
C ARG A 139 -23.00 -2.88 -10.29
N GLY A 140 -23.02 -3.84 -11.22
CA GLY A 140 -24.24 -4.57 -11.54
C GLY A 140 -24.78 -5.44 -10.40
N MET A 141 -23.99 -5.75 -9.36
CA MET A 141 -24.36 -6.75 -8.34
C MET A 141 -25.56 -6.37 -7.48
N MET A 142 -25.82 -5.07 -7.28
CA MET A 142 -26.95 -4.61 -6.48
C MET A 142 -28.22 -4.52 -7.32
N PRO A 143 -29.41 -4.77 -6.74
CA PRO A 143 -30.69 -4.50 -7.40
C PRO A 143 -30.80 -3.00 -7.75
N ASP A 144 -31.72 -2.66 -8.67
CA ASP A 144 -32.03 -1.31 -9.24
C ASP A 144 -32.35 -0.18 -8.22
N THR A 145 -32.04 -0.36 -6.94
CA THR A 145 -32.30 0.59 -5.85
C THR A 145 -31.23 1.68 -5.70
N ALA A 146 -30.11 1.62 -6.43
CA ALA A 146 -29.06 2.63 -6.38
C ALA A 146 -28.52 2.94 -7.79
N ASP A 147 -28.61 4.19 -8.22
CA ASP A 147 -28.14 4.63 -9.55
C ASP A 147 -26.60 4.53 -9.71
N ASP A 148 -25.84 4.47 -8.60
CA ASP A 148 -24.39 4.16 -8.57
C ASP A 148 -23.98 3.53 -7.21
N PRO A 149 -23.89 2.19 -7.08
CA PRO A 149 -23.53 1.55 -5.81
C PRO A 149 -22.04 1.73 -5.48
N THR A 150 -21.75 2.06 -4.22
CA THR A 150 -20.37 2.20 -3.73
C THR A 150 -19.72 0.82 -3.61
N ALA A 151 -18.71 0.60 -4.45
CA ALA A 151 -17.89 -0.60 -4.45
C ALA A 151 -16.53 -0.36 -3.78
N VAL A 152 -16.04 -1.32 -3.00
CA VAL A 152 -14.71 -1.28 -2.37
C VAL A 152 -13.94 -2.58 -2.58
N LEU A 153 -12.61 -2.53 -2.58
CA LEU A 153 -11.75 -3.72 -2.61
C LEU A 153 -11.20 -3.99 -1.21
N LEU A 154 -11.63 -5.08 -0.58
CA LEU A 154 -11.19 -5.50 0.75
C LEU A 154 -9.89 -6.31 0.67
N THR A 155 -8.83 -5.80 1.30
CA THR A 155 -7.47 -6.37 1.28
C THR A 155 -7.00 -6.76 2.69
N PRO A 156 -6.20 -7.83 2.83
CA PRO A 156 -5.51 -8.15 4.09
C PRO A 156 -4.36 -7.17 4.43
N GLY A 157 -4.01 -6.26 3.52
CA GLY A 157 -3.00 -5.21 3.75
C GLY A 157 -1.60 -5.52 3.22
N VAL A 158 -0.64 -4.65 3.57
CA VAL A 158 0.70 -4.54 2.96
C VAL A 158 1.58 -5.79 3.10
N PHE A 159 1.27 -6.66 4.05
CA PHE A 159 2.02 -7.90 4.29
C PHE A 159 1.57 -9.06 3.40
N SER A 160 0.50 -8.89 2.61
CA SER A 160 0.08 -9.90 1.64
C SER A 160 1.02 -9.91 0.43
N PRO A 161 1.46 -11.10 -0.03
CA PRO A 161 2.23 -11.24 -1.27
C PRO A 161 1.54 -10.66 -2.50
N SER A 162 0.19 -10.57 -2.49
CA SER A 162 -0.63 -10.06 -3.59
C SER A 162 -1.06 -8.60 -3.41
N TYR A 163 -0.57 -7.89 -2.39
CA TYR A 163 -0.98 -6.50 -2.12
C TYR A 163 -0.75 -5.54 -3.30
N SER A 164 0.33 -5.74 -4.05
CA SER A 164 0.63 -4.95 -5.26
C SER A 164 -0.44 -5.11 -6.34
N GLU A 165 -1.04 -6.29 -6.46
CA GLU A 165 -2.16 -6.53 -7.36
C GLU A 165 -3.43 -5.84 -6.86
N HIS A 166 -3.75 -5.98 -5.57
CA HIS A 166 -4.95 -5.38 -4.98
C HIS A 166 -4.93 -3.86 -5.21
N THR A 167 -3.77 -3.25 -4.94
CA THR A 167 -3.46 -1.85 -5.21
C THR A 167 -3.67 -1.47 -6.67
N MET A 168 -3.13 -2.26 -7.60
CA MET A 168 -3.25 -1.97 -9.03
C MET A 168 -4.71 -2.03 -9.49
N LEU A 169 -5.42 -3.08 -9.08
CA LEU A 169 -6.83 -3.28 -9.42
C LEU A 169 -7.70 -2.15 -8.86
N ALA A 170 -7.59 -1.83 -7.57
CA ALA A 170 -8.33 -0.74 -6.94
C ALA A 170 -8.08 0.59 -7.66
N ARG A 171 -6.82 0.94 -7.94
CA ARG A 171 -6.45 2.16 -8.66
C ARG A 171 -7.02 2.19 -10.09
N ARG A 172 -6.95 1.08 -10.83
CA ARG A 172 -7.43 1.01 -12.23
C ARG A 172 -8.95 1.00 -12.33
N MET A 173 -9.63 0.45 -11.33
CA MET A 173 -11.08 0.54 -11.19
C MET A 173 -11.51 1.93 -10.67
N GLY A 174 -10.64 2.62 -9.94
CA GLY A 174 -11.00 3.88 -9.29
C GLY A 174 -11.90 3.66 -8.06
N ILE A 175 -11.77 2.53 -7.37
CA ILE A 175 -12.52 2.22 -6.15
C ILE A 175 -11.59 2.22 -4.91
N PRO A 176 -12.11 2.50 -3.70
CA PRO A 176 -11.31 2.47 -2.48
C PRO A 176 -10.70 1.09 -2.18
N LEU A 177 -9.41 1.08 -1.83
CA LEU A 177 -8.72 -0.09 -1.27
C LEU A 177 -8.83 -0.04 0.27
N VAL A 178 -9.55 -0.99 0.85
CA VAL A 178 -9.94 -0.96 2.27
C VAL A 178 -9.44 -2.18 3.04
N GLN A 179 -9.13 -1.99 4.32
CA GLN A 179 -8.90 -3.08 5.27
C GLN A 179 -10.15 -3.29 6.14
N GLY A 180 -10.25 -4.42 6.84
CA GLY A 180 -11.40 -4.69 7.71
C GLY A 180 -11.66 -3.59 8.74
N SER A 181 -10.59 -2.98 9.27
CA SER A 181 -10.66 -1.85 10.20
C SER A 181 -11.18 -0.54 9.60
N ASP A 182 -11.18 -0.39 8.27
CA ASP A 182 -11.76 0.77 7.57
C ASP A 182 -13.29 0.65 7.47
N LEU A 183 -13.86 -0.55 7.67
CA LEU A 183 -15.28 -0.83 7.57
C LEU A 183 -15.92 -0.99 8.95
N VAL A 184 -17.23 -0.75 9.03
CA VAL A 184 -18.05 -0.98 10.23
C VAL A 184 -19.45 -1.42 9.83
N VAL A 185 -20.04 -2.29 10.63
CA VAL A 185 -21.46 -2.67 10.51
C VAL A 185 -22.28 -1.83 11.48
N LEU A 186 -23.32 -1.18 10.96
CA LEU A 186 -24.31 -0.40 11.71
C LEU A 186 -25.69 -0.64 11.08
N ASP A 187 -26.72 -0.88 11.88
CA ASP A 187 -28.11 -1.04 11.43
C ASP A 187 -28.26 -1.98 10.21
N ASP A 188 -27.71 -3.19 10.35
CA ASP A 188 -27.69 -4.24 9.33
C ASP A 188 -26.97 -3.87 8.02
N ARG A 189 -26.16 -2.79 7.97
CA ARG A 189 -25.49 -2.29 6.77
C ARG A 189 -24.00 -2.07 7.00
N VAL A 190 -23.22 -2.11 5.92
CA VAL A 190 -21.77 -1.88 5.96
C VAL A 190 -21.48 -0.43 5.57
N TYR A 191 -20.60 0.21 6.32
CA TYR A 191 -20.15 1.57 6.08
C TYR A 191 -18.63 1.66 6.03
N LEU A 192 -18.12 2.52 5.14
CA LEU A 192 -16.74 2.98 5.06
C LEU A 192 -16.52 4.16 6.00
N LYS A 193 -15.46 4.08 6.81
CA LYS A 193 -15.03 5.16 7.71
C LYS A 193 -14.21 6.18 6.93
N THR A 194 -14.85 7.29 6.56
CA THR A 194 -14.20 8.41 5.87
C THR A 194 -13.89 9.54 6.85
N ILE A 195 -13.13 10.53 6.40
CA ILE A 195 -12.92 11.78 7.16
C ILE A 195 -14.22 12.59 7.31
N ARG A 196 -15.16 12.47 6.38
CA ARG A 196 -16.43 13.21 6.34
C ARG A 196 -17.57 12.51 7.08
N GLY A 197 -17.41 11.23 7.38
CA GLY A 197 -18.41 10.44 8.09
C GLY A 197 -18.45 9.00 7.61
N LEU A 198 -19.58 8.34 7.85
CA LEU A 198 -19.83 7.00 7.36
C LEU A 198 -20.46 7.05 5.96
N GLU A 199 -19.79 6.44 4.98
CA GLU A 199 -20.36 6.25 3.64
C GLU A 199 -20.85 4.82 3.51
N ARG A 200 -22.03 4.63 2.93
CA ARG A 200 -22.59 3.29 2.75
C ARG A 200 -21.76 2.51 1.72
N VAL A 201 -21.55 1.23 1.98
CA VAL A 201 -20.88 0.30 1.06
C VAL A 201 -21.86 -0.79 0.67
N GLU A 202 -22.16 -0.88 -0.63
CA GLU A 202 -23.05 -1.90 -1.16
C GLU A 202 -22.30 -3.09 -1.77
N VAL A 203 -21.08 -2.91 -2.28
CA VAL A 203 -20.34 -3.99 -2.94
C VAL A 203 -18.92 -4.11 -2.39
N ILE A 204 -18.54 -5.31 -1.98
CA ILE A 204 -17.20 -5.63 -1.49
C ILE A 204 -16.57 -6.69 -2.39
N TYR A 205 -15.57 -6.28 -3.17
CA TYR A 205 -14.68 -7.21 -3.83
C TYR A 205 -13.60 -7.66 -2.84
N ARG A 206 -13.74 -8.88 -2.31
CA ARG A 206 -12.85 -9.41 -1.28
C ARG A 206 -11.62 -10.10 -1.85
N ARG A 207 -10.47 -9.86 -1.23
CA ARG A 207 -9.21 -10.60 -1.43
C ARG A 207 -8.73 -11.29 -0.15
N ILE A 208 -9.68 -11.60 0.72
CA ILE A 208 -9.50 -12.28 2.01
C ILE A 208 -10.26 -13.61 1.96
N SER A 209 -9.69 -14.64 2.58
CA SER A 209 -10.30 -15.97 2.69
C SER A 209 -11.48 -15.99 3.65
N ASP A 210 -12.43 -16.92 3.42
CA ASP A 210 -13.71 -16.99 4.13
C ASP A 210 -13.53 -17.02 5.65
N LEU A 211 -12.61 -17.87 6.12
CA LEU A 211 -12.24 -18.04 7.53
C LEU A 211 -11.91 -16.72 8.24
N TRP A 212 -11.41 -15.72 7.51
CA TRP A 212 -10.95 -14.45 8.06
C TRP A 212 -11.92 -13.29 7.81
N LEU A 213 -13.05 -13.50 7.11
CA LEU A 213 -13.95 -12.41 6.67
C LEU A 213 -14.79 -11.80 7.78
N ASP A 214 -15.23 -12.58 8.76
CA ASP A 214 -16.10 -12.11 9.84
C ASP A 214 -15.75 -12.85 11.14
N PRO A 215 -15.06 -12.18 12.11
CA PRO A 215 -14.67 -12.80 13.37
C PRO A 215 -15.85 -13.20 14.26
N LEU A 216 -17.09 -12.75 13.97
CA LEU A 216 -18.27 -13.19 14.72
C LEU A 216 -18.81 -14.55 14.23
N VAL A 217 -18.38 -15.02 13.07
CA VAL A 217 -18.90 -16.25 12.44
C VAL A 217 -17.81 -17.30 12.26
N PHE A 218 -16.60 -16.87 11.90
CA PHE A 218 -15.48 -17.76 11.55
C PHE A 218 -14.39 -17.73 12.63
N ASP A 219 -13.17 -17.30 12.31
CA ASP A 219 -12.08 -17.17 13.27
C ASP A 219 -12.21 -15.89 14.11
N SER A 220 -12.47 -16.05 15.41
CA SER A 220 -12.64 -14.94 16.36
C SER A 220 -11.38 -14.08 16.57
N ASP A 221 -10.19 -14.63 16.27
CA ASP A 221 -8.92 -13.92 16.36
C ASP A 221 -8.61 -13.13 15.06
N SER A 222 -9.49 -13.19 14.06
CA SER A 222 -9.31 -12.45 12.80
C SER A 222 -9.32 -10.95 13.02
N LEU A 223 -8.20 -10.31 12.67
CA LEU A 223 -8.07 -8.84 12.56
C LEU A 223 -8.28 -8.32 11.13
N LEU A 224 -8.53 -9.21 10.17
CA LEU A 224 -8.60 -8.89 8.74
C LEU A 224 -10.03 -8.61 8.27
N GLY A 225 -11.00 -9.27 8.92
CA GLY A 225 -12.41 -9.24 8.56
C GLY A 225 -13.17 -8.03 9.07
N VAL A 226 -14.47 -8.04 8.81
CA VAL A 226 -15.43 -7.02 9.26
C VAL A 226 -16.45 -7.70 10.17
N PRO A 227 -16.45 -7.41 11.49
CA PRO A 227 -17.40 -8.00 12.42
C PRO A 227 -18.86 -7.74 11.98
N GLY A 228 -19.64 -8.80 11.83
CA GLY A 228 -21.06 -8.73 11.45
C GLY A 228 -21.33 -8.70 9.94
N LEU A 229 -20.29 -8.79 9.10
CA LEU A 229 -20.43 -8.79 7.64
C LEU A 229 -21.34 -9.91 7.14
N VAL A 230 -21.25 -11.13 7.70
CA VAL A 230 -22.08 -12.26 7.29
C VAL A 230 -23.56 -11.99 7.55
N HIS A 231 -23.88 -11.26 8.62
CA HIS A 231 -25.25 -10.84 8.91
C HIS A 231 -25.79 -9.86 7.86
N CYS A 232 -24.99 -8.88 7.43
CA CYS A 232 -25.36 -7.98 6.32
C CYS A 232 -25.58 -8.73 5.00
N ILE A 233 -24.72 -9.70 4.69
CA ILE A 233 -24.89 -10.57 3.51
C ILE A 233 -26.22 -11.31 3.59
N ARG A 234 -26.55 -11.89 4.76
CA ARG A 234 -27.82 -12.61 4.97
C ARG A 234 -29.04 -11.70 4.82
N LYS A 235 -28.92 -10.42 5.17
CA LYS A 235 -29.96 -9.40 4.98
C LYS A 235 -30.03 -8.86 3.54
N GLY A 236 -29.06 -9.17 2.69
CA GLY A 236 -28.99 -8.66 1.32
C GLY A 236 -28.66 -7.16 1.25
N THR A 237 -28.07 -6.58 2.29
CA THR A 237 -27.73 -5.16 2.34
C THR A 237 -26.37 -4.84 1.73
N VAL A 238 -25.54 -5.87 1.53
CA VAL A 238 -24.21 -5.79 0.90
C VAL A 238 -23.96 -7.03 0.04
N ALA A 239 -23.33 -6.83 -1.11
CA ALA A 239 -22.84 -7.85 -2.01
C ALA A 239 -21.36 -8.14 -1.75
N VAL A 240 -20.98 -9.42 -1.61
CA VAL A 240 -19.57 -9.82 -1.47
C VAL A 240 -19.16 -10.71 -2.64
N VAL A 241 -18.06 -10.32 -3.29
CA VAL A 241 -17.55 -10.97 -4.51
C VAL A 241 -16.12 -11.48 -4.26
N ASN A 242 -15.82 -12.76 -4.47
CA ASN A 242 -16.73 -13.89 -4.73
C ASN A 242 -17.57 -14.25 -3.49
N GLY A 243 -18.62 -15.06 -3.67
CA GLY A 243 -19.49 -15.50 -2.58
C GLY A 243 -18.75 -16.32 -1.52
N ILE A 244 -19.23 -16.29 -0.28
CA ILE A 244 -18.74 -17.15 0.81
C ILE A 244 -19.06 -18.61 0.46
N GLY A 245 -18.11 -19.50 0.74
CA GLY A 245 -18.16 -20.93 0.42
C GLY A 245 -17.53 -21.28 -0.94
N SER A 246 -17.23 -20.29 -1.78
CA SER A 246 -16.59 -20.51 -3.10
C SER A 246 -15.18 -21.07 -3.01
N GLN A 247 -14.47 -20.89 -1.88
CA GLN A 247 -13.11 -21.40 -1.70
C GLN A 247 -13.01 -22.92 -1.78
N LEU A 248 -14.11 -23.62 -1.48
CA LEU A 248 -14.17 -25.06 -1.63
C LEU A 248 -13.86 -25.52 -3.05
N ALA A 249 -14.24 -24.73 -4.07
CA ALA A 249 -13.97 -25.06 -5.46
C ALA A 249 -12.48 -24.99 -5.84
N ASP A 250 -11.66 -24.36 -4.99
CA ASP A 250 -10.20 -24.28 -5.13
C ASP A 250 -9.48 -25.46 -4.46
N ASP A 251 -10.19 -26.27 -3.67
CA ASP A 251 -9.58 -27.40 -2.97
C ASP A 251 -9.10 -28.46 -3.97
N ARG A 252 -7.79 -28.74 -3.93
CA ARG A 252 -7.16 -29.71 -4.83
C ARG A 252 -7.68 -31.13 -4.64
N ALA A 253 -8.28 -31.46 -3.50
CA ALA A 253 -8.94 -32.74 -3.28
C ALA A 253 -10.10 -32.97 -4.28
N LEU A 254 -10.66 -31.91 -4.87
CA LEU A 254 -11.72 -32.00 -5.87
C LEU A 254 -11.22 -32.18 -7.31
N LEU A 255 -9.94 -31.90 -7.59
CA LEU A 255 -9.36 -32.01 -8.93
C LEU A 255 -9.54 -33.40 -9.59
N PRO A 256 -9.32 -34.52 -8.88
CA PRO A 256 -9.56 -35.87 -9.43
C PRO A 256 -11.02 -36.08 -9.89
N PHE A 257 -11.96 -35.38 -9.27
CA PHE A 257 -13.39 -35.56 -9.47
C PHE A 257 -14.02 -34.49 -10.37
N ALA A 258 -13.25 -33.50 -10.83
CA ALA A 258 -13.77 -32.40 -11.65
C ALA A 258 -14.49 -32.88 -12.93
N GLY A 259 -13.99 -33.96 -13.56
CA GLY A 259 -14.67 -34.55 -14.71
C GLY A 259 -16.01 -35.20 -14.37
N THR A 260 -16.12 -35.81 -13.18
CA THR A 260 -17.38 -36.36 -12.65
C THR A 260 -18.37 -35.26 -12.35
N ILE A 261 -17.92 -34.15 -11.76
CA ILE A 261 -18.74 -32.96 -11.47
C ILE A 261 -19.32 -32.39 -12.77
N ILE A 262 -18.50 -32.20 -13.80
CA ILE A 262 -18.95 -31.70 -15.11
C ILE A 262 -20.05 -32.60 -15.69
N ARG A 263 -19.84 -33.92 -15.72
CA ARG A 263 -20.83 -34.87 -16.24
C ARG A 263 -22.13 -34.85 -15.43
N TYR A 264 -22.03 -34.79 -14.11
CA TYR A 264 -23.21 -34.84 -13.24
C TYR A 264 -24.12 -33.62 -13.42
N TYR A 265 -23.55 -32.42 -13.57
CA TYR A 265 -24.34 -31.18 -13.63
C TYR A 265 -24.67 -30.73 -15.05
N LEU A 266 -23.82 -31.01 -16.03
CA LEU A 266 -23.98 -30.51 -17.40
C LEU A 266 -24.34 -31.62 -18.41
N ASP A 267 -24.23 -32.90 -18.04
CA ASP A 267 -24.34 -34.05 -18.96
C ASP A 267 -23.37 -33.95 -20.15
N GLU A 268 -22.20 -33.35 -19.91
CA GLU A 268 -21.18 -33.11 -20.93
C GLU A 268 -19.86 -33.84 -20.61
N SER A 269 -19.10 -34.13 -21.66
CA SER A 269 -17.71 -34.57 -21.50
C SER A 269 -16.79 -33.37 -21.23
N PRO A 270 -15.80 -33.50 -20.31
CA PRO A 270 -14.87 -32.41 -20.03
C PRO A 270 -14.07 -32.00 -21.28
N LEU A 271 -14.20 -30.73 -21.69
CA LEU A 271 -13.43 -30.17 -22.81
C LEU A 271 -11.94 -30.03 -22.47
N LEU A 272 -11.66 -29.68 -21.22
CA LEU A 272 -10.30 -29.63 -20.67
C LEU A 272 -10.16 -30.70 -19.57
N PRO A 273 -9.41 -31.78 -19.83
CA PRO A 273 -9.14 -32.80 -18.81
C PRO A 273 -8.32 -32.20 -17.66
N THR A 274 -8.46 -32.76 -16.45
CA THR A 274 -7.54 -32.45 -15.36
C THR A 274 -6.24 -33.20 -15.57
N LEU A 275 -5.10 -32.55 -15.33
CA LEU A 275 -3.80 -33.25 -15.23
C LEU A 275 -3.94 -34.39 -14.23
N GLU A 276 -3.40 -35.57 -14.54
CA GLU A 276 -3.61 -36.75 -13.68
C GLU A 276 -3.27 -36.43 -12.22
N THR A 277 -4.32 -36.45 -11.38
CA THR A 277 -4.28 -36.05 -9.98
C THR A 277 -4.98 -37.11 -9.14
N ARG A 278 -4.37 -37.47 -8.02
CA ARG A 278 -4.85 -38.49 -7.09
C ARG A 278 -4.92 -37.88 -5.69
N TRP A 279 -6.05 -38.03 -5.01
CA TRP A 279 -6.18 -37.59 -3.62
C TRP A 279 -5.70 -38.69 -2.68
N LEU A 280 -4.81 -38.36 -1.75
CA LEU A 280 -4.12 -39.36 -0.93
C LEU A 280 -4.88 -39.73 0.35
N GLY A 281 -6.07 -39.15 0.56
CA GLY A 281 -6.99 -39.55 1.64
C GLY A 281 -7.52 -40.97 1.46
N ASP A 282 -7.63 -41.43 0.22
CA ASP A 282 -7.96 -42.82 -0.13
C ASP A 282 -6.73 -43.73 0.10
N ALA A 283 -6.92 -44.81 0.86
CA ALA A 283 -5.83 -45.68 1.28
C ALA A 283 -5.22 -46.47 0.11
N ASP A 284 -6.06 -46.98 -0.80
CA ASP A 284 -5.63 -47.81 -1.93
C ASP A 284 -4.91 -46.93 -2.96
N VAL A 285 -5.45 -45.74 -3.21
CA VAL A 285 -4.82 -44.74 -4.08
C VAL A 285 -3.47 -44.30 -3.51
N ARG A 286 -3.40 -44.08 -2.19
CA ARG A 286 -2.15 -43.70 -1.52
C ARG A 286 -1.09 -44.78 -1.64
N GLU A 287 -1.44 -46.05 -1.45
CA GLU A 287 -0.51 -47.17 -1.58
C GLU A 287 0.09 -47.22 -3.00
N LEU A 288 -0.77 -47.12 -4.03
CA LEU A 288 -0.35 -47.09 -5.43
C LEU A 288 0.59 -45.91 -5.75
N VAL A 289 0.35 -44.74 -5.16
CA VAL A 289 1.24 -43.57 -5.31
C VAL A 289 2.58 -43.82 -4.61
N LEU A 290 2.58 -44.44 -3.43
CA LEU A 290 3.78 -44.71 -2.65
C LEU A 290 4.69 -45.77 -3.29
N GLU A 291 4.11 -46.75 -3.98
CA GLU A 291 4.85 -47.78 -4.74
C GLU A 291 5.74 -47.16 -5.82
N ASN A 292 5.30 -46.08 -6.49
CA ASN A 292 6.04 -45.39 -7.52
C ASN A 292 6.09 -43.87 -7.31
N LEU A 293 6.59 -43.44 -6.14
CA LEU A 293 6.62 -42.04 -5.74
C LEU A 293 7.37 -41.13 -6.75
N ALA A 294 8.32 -41.68 -7.53
CA ALA A 294 9.07 -40.92 -8.53
C ALA A 294 8.23 -40.45 -9.73
N ALA A 295 7.09 -41.09 -9.99
CA ALA A 295 6.17 -40.68 -11.04
C ALA A 295 5.26 -39.50 -10.63
N TRP A 296 5.29 -39.10 -9.35
CA TRP A 296 4.36 -38.16 -8.76
C TRP A 296 5.04 -36.95 -8.13
N ARG A 297 4.37 -35.81 -8.25
CA ARG A 297 4.64 -34.58 -7.49
C ARG A 297 3.62 -34.48 -6.37
N ILE A 298 4.07 -34.54 -5.13
CA ILE A 298 3.18 -34.44 -3.98
C ILE A 298 2.95 -32.97 -3.64
N ARG A 299 1.69 -32.57 -3.54
CA ARG A 299 1.28 -31.21 -3.19
C ARG A 299 0.33 -31.24 -1.99
N PRO A 300 0.47 -30.30 -1.03
CA PRO A 300 -0.60 -30.02 -0.09
C PRO A 300 -1.87 -29.55 -0.85
N LEU A 301 -3.03 -29.65 -0.20
CA LEU A 301 -4.28 -29.13 -0.78
C LEU A 301 -4.19 -27.63 -1.09
N TYR A 302 -3.40 -26.88 -0.30
CA TYR A 302 -3.35 -25.41 -0.31
C TYR A 302 -1.93 -24.88 -0.56
N GLY A 303 -1.84 -23.68 -1.16
CA GLY A 303 -0.56 -23.03 -1.50
C GLY A 303 0.13 -23.61 -2.73
N GLU A 304 1.25 -23.04 -3.17
CA GLU A 304 1.95 -23.46 -4.40
C GLU A 304 3.09 -24.47 -4.16
N GLN A 305 3.37 -24.82 -2.90
CA GLN A 305 4.49 -25.67 -2.52
C GLN A 305 4.40 -27.07 -3.14
N VAL A 306 5.53 -27.60 -3.57
CA VAL A 306 5.68 -29.00 -3.98
C VAL A 306 6.63 -29.69 -3.01
N LEU A 307 6.23 -30.84 -2.50
CA LEU A 307 7.06 -31.69 -1.67
C LEU A 307 7.74 -32.71 -2.59
N GLU A 308 8.96 -32.40 -3.01
CA GLU A 308 9.76 -33.29 -3.86
C GLU A 308 10.75 -34.12 -3.03
N VAL A 309 11.00 -35.34 -3.51
CA VAL A 309 12.22 -36.07 -3.16
C VAL A 309 13.34 -35.44 -3.98
N GLY A 310 13.98 -34.40 -3.45
CA GLY A 310 15.05 -33.69 -4.14
C GLY A 310 16.21 -34.61 -4.56
N THR A 311 17.15 -34.09 -5.36
CA THR A 311 18.40 -34.79 -5.72
C THR A 311 19.57 -34.28 -4.85
N GLY A 312 20.55 -35.14 -4.54
CA GLY A 312 21.72 -34.79 -3.74
C GLY A 312 21.69 -35.27 -2.27
N PRO A 313 22.65 -34.84 -1.42
CA PRO A 313 22.90 -35.44 -0.11
C PRO A 313 21.77 -35.27 0.92
N ALA A 314 20.89 -34.28 0.73
CA ALA A 314 19.74 -34.04 1.59
C ALA A 314 18.48 -34.86 1.21
N ALA A 315 18.50 -35.53 0.04
CA ALA A 315 17.36 -36.27 -0.50
C ALA A 315 16.78 -37.35 0.44
N PRO A 316 17.59 -38.17 1.15
CA PRO A 316 17.05 -39.20 2.03
C PRO A 316 16.27 -38.62 3.22
N ARG A 317 16.74 -37.49 3.77
CA ARG A 317 16.07 -36.80 4.88
C ARG A 317 14.76 -36.16 4.44
N ALA A 318 14.75 -35.48 3.30
CA ALA A 318 13.55 -34.89 2.71
C ALA A 318 12.50 -35.97 2.39
N ARG A 319 12.92 -37.11 1.81
CA ARG A 319 12.03 -38.26 1.56
C ARG A 319 11.43 -38.80 2.85
N THR A 320 12.24 -38.97 3.90
CA THR A 320 11.75 -39.47 5.19
C THR A 320 10.73 -38.51 5.82
N ALA A 321 10.98 -37.20 5.74
CA ALA A 321 10.05 -36.19 6.23
C ALA A 321 8.73 -36.20 5.46
N LEU A 322 8.78 -36.31 4.13
CA LEU A 322 7.61 -36.44 3.27
C LEU A 322 6.78 -37.69 3.63
N LEU A 323 7.43 -38.86 3.76
CA LEU A 323 6.74 -40.09 4.12
C LEU A 323 6.07 -40.00 5.49
N ARG A 324 6.72 -39.38 6.49
CA ARG A 324 6.11 -39.14 7.80
C ARG A 324 4.90 -38.21 7.72
N ALA A 325 4.97 -37.15 6.92
CA ALA A 325 3.86 -36.24 6.72
C ALA A 325 2.66 -36.95 6.06
N LEU A 326 2.93 -37.76 5.03
CA LEU A 326 1.92 -38.57 4.34
C LEU A 326 1.31 -39.65 5.24
N GLN A 327 2.08 -40.24 6.17
CA GLN A 327 1.55 -41.19 7.15
C GLN A 327 0.65 -40.51 8.19
N ARG A 328 0.97 -39.27 8.58
CA ARG A 328 0.26 -38.55 9.65
C ARG A 328 -1.07 -37.97 9.18
N GLU A 329 -1.07 -37.26 8.06
CA GLU A 329 -2.24 -36.52 7.55
C GLU A 329 -2.40 -36.69 6.03
N PRO A 330 -2.57 -37.93 5.52
CA PRO A 330 -2.57 -38.23 4.08
C PRO A 330 -3.66 -37.48 3.30
N HIS A 331 -4.82 -37.26 3.92
CA HIS A 331 -5.96 -36.56 3.34
C HIS A 331 -5.67 -35.09 2.99
N ARG A 332 -4.57 -34.50 3.48
CA ARG A 332 -4.15 -33.13 3.18
C ARG A 332 -3.27 -33.00 1.94
N PHE A 333 -3.13 -34.07 1.16
CA PHE A 333 -2.23 -34.11 0.02
C PHE A 333 -2.89 -34.69 -1.23
N VAL A 334 -2.42 -34.21 -2.38
CA VAL A 334 -2.65 -34.80 -3.69
C VAL A 334 -1.33 -35.19 -4.34
N ALA A 335 -1.36 -36.22 -5.17
CA ALA A 335 -0.27 -36.59 -6.07
C ALA A 335 -0.66 -36.21 -7.50
N GLN A 336 0.16 -35.39 -8.15
CA GLN A 336 -0.02 -35.01 -9.56
C GLN A 336 1.07 -35.64 -10.41
N SER A 337 0.76 -36.03 -11.65
CA SER A 337 1.75 -36.64 -12.55
C SER A 337 2.98 -35.72 -12.71
N ALA A 338 4.17 -36.31 -12.60
CA ALA A 338 5.43 -35.62 -12.86
C ALA A 338 5.69 -35.42 -14.36
N ARG A 339 4.93 -36.10 -15.23
CA ARG A 339 5.07 -36.11 -16.70
C ARG A 339 4.29 -34.97 -17.36
N GLU A 340 4.61 -33.75 -16.95
CA GLU A 340 4.15 -32.53 -17.62
C GLU A 340 5.16 -32.16 -18.72
N SER A 341 4.68 -31.80 -19.93
CA SER A 341 5.53 -31.31 -21.02
C SER A 341 4.95 -30.02 -21.57
N ALA A 342 5.24 -28.93 -20.85
CA ALA A 342 4.87 -27.59 -21.28
C ALA A 342 6.16 -26.78 -21.44
N LEU A 343 6.96 -27.11 -22.47
CA LEU A 343 8.19 -26.40 -22.76
C LEU A 343 7.91 -25.10 -23.52
N THR A 344 8.67 -24.06 -23.19
CA THR A 344 8.68 -22.77 -23.88
C THR A 344 10.10 -22.23 -24.02
N ARG A 345 10.32 -21.41 -25.04
CA ARG A 345 11.61 -20.75 -25.26
C ARG A 345 11.67 -19.45 -24.47
N CYS A 346 12.72 -19.29 -23.67
CA CYS A 346 13.04 -18.08 -22.93
C CYS A 346 14.36 -17.48 -23.43
N LEU A 347 14.51 -16.17 -23.28
CA LEU A 347 15.75 -15.46 -23.61
C LEU A 347 16.57 -15.23 -22.32
N GLU A 348 17.68 -15.94 -22.20
CA GLU A 348 18.58 -15.86 -21.04
C GLU A 348 20.03 -15.62 -21.49
N GLY A 349 20.63 -14.50 -21.05
CA GLY A 349 22.00 -14.15 -21.41
C GLY A 349 22.24 -14.05 -22.93
N GLY A 350 21.22 -13.64 -23.70
CA GLY A 350 21.26 -13.57 -25.16
C GLY A 350 21.09 -14.92 -25.88
N ARG A 351 20.78 -16.00 -25.16
CA ARG A 351 20.56 -17.34 -25.73
C ARG A 351 19.12 -17.80 -25.53
N LEU A 352 18.62 -18.58 -26.48
CA LEU A 352 17.34 -19.27 -26.35
C LEU A 352 17.53 -20.54 -25.52
N VAL A 353 16.72 -20.68 -24.47
CA VAL A 353 16.72 -21.83 -23.57
C VAL A 353 15.31 -22.34 -23.36
N GLU A 354 15.15 -23.64 -23.17
CA GLU A 354 13.84 -24.24 -22.88
C GLU A 354 13.55 -24.23 -21.38
N ARG A 355 12.31 -23.87 -21.02
CA ARG A 355 11.80 -23.81 -19.65
C ARG A 355 10.40 -24.40 -19.59
N MET A 356 9.98 -24.89 -18.43
CA MET A 356 8.60 -25.29 -18.19
C MET A 356 7.70 -24.06 -18.08
N GLN A 357 6.45 -24.16 -18.52
CA GLN A 357 5.46 -23.09 -18.40
C GLN A 357 4.07 -23.59 -17.99
N ASP A 358 3.28 -22.68 -17.43
CA ASP A 358 1.83 -22.82 -17.32
C ASP A 358 1.15 -21.45 -17.46
N HIS A 359 -0.18 -21.47 -17.63
CA HIS A 359 -0.98 -20.28 -17.90
C HIS A 359 -2.13 -20.21 -16.92
N ILE A 360 -2.26 -19.11 -16.19
CA ILE A 360 -3.46 -18.80 -15.40
C ILE A 360 -4.37 -17.93 -16.26
N LEU A 361 -5.46 -18.51 -16.73
CA LEU A 361 -6.53 -17.81 -17.44
C LEU A 361 -7.49 -17.21 -16.43
N PHE A 362 -8.09 -16.08 -16.78
CA PHE A 362 -9.02 -15.35 -15.91
C PHE A 362 -10.38 -15.23 -16.60
N ALA A 363 -11.45 -15.47 -15.85
CA ALA A 363 -12.82 -15.42 -16.31
C ALA A 363 -13.66 -14.53 -15.39
N LEU A 364 -14.48 -13.68 -16.01
CA LEU A 364 -15.42 -12.79 -15.35
C LEU A 364 -16.84 -13.24 -15.68
N ARG A 365 -17.72 -13.28 -14.68
CA ARG A 365 -19.15 -13.53 -14.88
C ARG A 365 -19.75 -12.39 -15.71
N ARG A 366 -20.55 -12.74 -16.70
CA ARG A 366 -21.33 -11.79 -17.51
C ARG A 366 -22.73 -12.37 -17.69
N GLY A 367 -23.71 -11.76 -17.03
CA GLY A 367 -25.07 -12.30 -16.98
C GLY A 367 -25.08 -13.71 -16.37
N SER A 368 -25.65 -14.68 -17.07
CA SER A 368 -25.74 -16.07 -16.58
C SER A 368 -24.48 -16.91 -16.80
N GLY A 369 -23.53 -16.47 -17.63
CA GLY A 369 -22.33 -17.23 -17.99
C GLY A 369 -21.03 -16.53 -17.60
N PHE A 370 -19.93 -16.96 -18.23
CA PHE A 370 -18.59 -16.39 -18.02
C PHE A 370 -17.95 -15.95 -19.34
N GLU A 371 -17.20 -14.86 -19.28
CA GLU A 371 -16.33 -14.34 -20.33
C GLU A 371 -14.87 -14.55 -19.90
N VAL A 372 -14.04 -15.14 -20.78
CA VAL A 372 -12.62 -15.35 -20.50
C VAL A 372 -11.84 -14.21 -21.13
N PHE A 373 -11.04 -13.49 -20.34
CA PHE A 373 -10.22 -12.40 -20.85
C PHE A 373 -9.26 -12.92 -21.93
N PRO A 374 -8.96 -12.17 -23.00
CA PRO A 374 -8.05 -12.60 -24.07
C PRO A 374 -6.58 -12.41 -23.67
N GLY A 375 -6.21 -13.02 -22.55
CA GLY A 375 -4.88 -13.00 -21.96
C GLY A 375 -4.79 -13.93 -20.75
N ALA A 376 -3.56 -14.23 -20.35
CA ALA A 376 -3.27 -15.02 -19.15
C ALA A 376 -1.99 -14.52 -18.47
N LEU A 377 -1.84 -14.88 -17.19
CA LEU A 377 -0.53 -14.91 -16.56
C LEU A 377 0.19 -16.17 -17.01
N THR A 378 1.14 -16.04 -17.93
CA THR A 378 2.06 -17.12 -18.28
C THR A 378 3.25 -17.11 -17.32
N ARG A 379 3.45 -18.21 -16.59
CA ARG A 379 4.56 -18.39 -15.66
C ARG A 379 5.57 -19.37 -16.25
N VAL A 380 6.85 -19.16 -16.00
CA VAL A 380 7.94 -20.04 -16.47
C VAL A 380 8.89 -20.40 -15.34
N SER A 381 9.45 -21.61 -15.40
CA SER A 381 10.32 -22.13 -14.37
C SER A 381 11.66 -21.37 -14.29
N PRO A 382 12.28 -21.26 -13.10
CA PRO A 382 13.61 -20.67 -12.97
C PRO A 382 14.69 -21.56 -13.59
N PRO A 383 15.91 -21.02 -13.85
CA PRO A 383 17.04 -21.81 -14.32
C PRO A 383 17.32 -23.01 -13.42
N GLY A 384 17.39 -24.21 -14.02
CA GLY A 384 17.62 -25.47 -13.29
C GLY A 384 16.42 -25.99 -12.48
N GLY A 385 15.30 -25.27 -12.48
CA GLY A 385 14.06 -25.67 -11.83
C GLY A 385 12.97 -26.09 -12.80
N THR A 386 12.03 -26.88 -12.31
CA THR A 386 10.84 -27.37 -13.05
C THR A 386 9.54 -26.69 -12.62
N GLN A 387 9.58 -25.91 -11.53
CA GLN A 387 8.40 -25.29 -10.92
C GLN A 387 8.20 -23.86 -11.42
N THR A 388 6.98 -23.54 -11.83
CA THR A 388 6.61 -22.26 -12.48
C THR A 388 6.10 -21.21 -11.49
N ALA A 389 5.70 -21.60 -10.28
CA ALA A 389 5.13 -20.68 -9.31
C ALA A 389 6.11 -19.55 -8.94
N SER A 390 5.60 -18.31 -8.90
CA SER A 390 6.42 -17.12 -8.62
C SER A 390 7.06 -17.15 -7.23
N GLU A 391 6.38 -17.73 -6.24
CA GLU A 391 6.92 -17.96 -4.88
C GLU A 391 8.15 -18.88 -4.86
N LEU A 392 8.32 -19.69 -5.91
CA LEU A 392 9.43 -20.62 -6.09
C LEU A 392 10.51 -20.06 -7.04
N GLY A 393 10.50 -18.75 -7.31
CA GLY A 393 11.44 -18.08 -8.20
C GLY A 393 11.03 -18.08 -9.67
N GLY A 394 9.80 -18.51 -10.00
CA GLY A 394 9.27 -18.48 -11.35
C GLY A 394 9.22 -17.08 -11.96
N ARG A 395 9.49 -16.99 -13.26
CA ARG A 395 9.42 -15.76 -14.06
C ARG A 395 8.08 -15.70 -14.79
N SER A 396 7.76 -14.58 -15.42
CA SER A 396 6.53 -14.41 -16.19
C SER A 396 6.80 -14.06 -17.65
N LYS A 397 5.82 -14.33 -18.52
CA LYS A 397 5.79 -13.90 -19.93
C LYS A 397 4.50 -13.13 -20.20
N ASP A 398 4.54 -12.24 -21.18
CA ASP A 398 3.31 -11.74 -21.79
C ASP A 398 2.61 -12.87 -22.56
N THR A 399 1.28 -12.84 -22.61
CA THR A 399 0.46 -13.81 -23.33
C THR A 399 -0.30 -13.08 -24.42
N TRP A 400 -0.05 -13.42 -25.68
CA TRP A 400 -0.72 -12.84 -26.84
C TRP A 400 -1.80 -13.77 -27.32
N VAL A 401 -3.03 -13.28 -27.32
CA VAL A 401 -4.15 -13.95 -27.98
C VAL A 401 -4.39 -13.23 -29.28
N LEU A 402 -4.26 -13.93 -30.39
CA LEU A 402 -4.49 -13.35 -31.71
C LEU A 402 -6.00 -13.28 -31.99
N GLY A 403 -6.44 -12.17 -32.60
CA GLY A 403 -7.79 -12.00 -33.11
C GLY A 403 -8.09 -12.92 -34.30
N PRO A 404 -9.37 -13.07 -34.68
CA PRO A 404 -9.73 -13.78 -35.90
C PRO A 404 -9.09 -13.08 -37.13
N ALA A 405 -8.64 -13.88 -38.09
CA ALA A 405 -7.99 -13.35 -39.29
C ALA A 405 -8.99 -12.51 -40.12
N GLY A 406 -8.70 -11.22 -40.29
CA GLY A 406 -9.45 -10.31 -41.18
C GLY A 406 -10.37 -9.30 -40.51
N GLU A 407 -10.53 -9.31 -39.19
CA GLU A 407 -11.29 -8.30 -38.46
C GLU A 407 -10.35 -7.34 -37.72
N THR A 408 -9.98 -6.25 -38.41
CA THR A 408 -9.26 -5.11 -37.83
C THR A 408 -10.25 -3.99 -37.46
N GLU A 409 -11.44 -4.33 -36.98
CA GLU A 409 -12.35 -3.32 -36.43
C GLU A 409 -12.18 -3.28 -34.91
N LEU A 410 -11.44 -2.26 -34.45
CA LEU A 410 -11.55 -1.77 -33.09
C LEU A 410 -13.01 -1.36 -32.87
N THR A 411 -13.80 -2.24 -32.27
CA THR A 411 -15.13 -1.90 -31.77
C THR A 411 -14.95 -0.96 -30.59
N VAL A 412 -14.74 0.32 -30.90
CA VAL A 412 -14.85 1.40 -29.91
C VAL A 412 -16.31 1.42 -29.50
N ARG A 413 -16.62 0.77 -28.37
CA ARG A 413 -17.93 0.91 -27.75
C ARG A 413 -18.12 2.39 -27.45
N SER A 414 -19.05 3.02 -28.16
CA SER A 414 -19.54 4.35 -27.88
C SER A 414 -20.02 4.37 -26.43
N ARG A 415 -19.24 4.99 -25.54
CA ARG A 415 -19.69 5.32 -24.20
C ARG A 415 -20.58 6.55 -24.33
N SER A 416 -21.79 6.47 -23.77
CA SER A 416 -22.57 7.68 -23.52
C SER A 416 -21.73 8.62 -22.67
N SER A 417 -21.56 9.86 -23.12
CA SER A 417 -20.96 10.91 -22.31
C SER A 417 -21.85 11.13 -21.09
N VAL A 418 -21.44 10.59 -19.95
CA VAL A 418 -22.03 10.97 -18.66
C VAL A 418 -21.31 12.25 -18.24
N GLU A 419 -22.06 13.28 -17.87
CA GLU A 419 -21.51 14.38 -17.06
C GLU A 419 -21.09 13.77 -15.72
N VAL A 420 -19.81 13.40 -15.62
CA VAL A 420 -19.25 12.85 -14.39
C VAL A 420 -18.90 14.03 -13.50
N GLU A 421 -19.74 14.30 -12.49
CA GLU A 421 -19.26 15.01 -11.30
C GLU A 421 -18.09 14.20 -10.73
N MET A 422 -16.99 14.90 -10.42
CA MET A 422 -15.82 14.31 -9.76
C MET A 422 -16.32 13.45 -8.59
N PRO A 423 -16.21 12.10 -8.62
CA PRO A 423 -16.63 11.31 -7.49
C PRO A 423 -15.78 11.78 -6.31
N ALA A 424 -16.45 12.16 -5.22
CA ALA A 424 -15.78 12.46 -3.97
C ALA A 424 -15.02 11.19 -3.57
N SER A 425 -13.73 11.11 -3.90
CA SER A 425 -12.91 9.98 -3.52
C SER A 425 -12.89 9.98 -2.00
N ALA A 426 -13.67 9.06 -1.43
CA ALA A 426 -13.87 8.96 0.00
C ALA A 426 -12.56 8.58 0.67
N VAL A 427 -11.84 9.60 1.14
CA VAL A 427 -10.58 9.41 1.85
C VAL A 427 -10.90 8.79 3.20
N THR A 428 -10.41 7.56 3.39
CA THR A 428 -10.54 6.87 4.67
C THR A 428 -9.67 7.56 5.72
N SER A 429 -10.03 7.43 6.99
CA SER A 429 -9.21 7.96 8.10
C SER A 429 -7.78 7.42 8.06
N ARG A 430 -7.60 6.15 7.70
CA ARG A 430 -6.28 5.52 7.55
C ARG A 430 -5.48 6.17 6.42
N VAL A 431 -6.11 6.49 5.29
CA VAL A 431 -5.44 7.16 4.17
C VAL A 431 -5.04 8.59 4.57
N ALA A 432 -5.94 9.34 5.23
CA ALA A 432 -5.65 10.67 5.74
C ALA A 432 -4.49 10.66 6.76
N GLU A 433 -4.53 9.73 7.72
CA GLU A 433 -3.47 9.55 8.72
C GLU A 433 -2.13 9.18 8.06
N GLY A 434 -2.15 8.24 7.12
CA GLY A 434 -0.96 7.83 6.38
C GLY A 434 -0.33 9.01 5.65
N PHE A 435 -1.12 9.82 4.94
CA PHE A 435 -0.60 11.00 4.22
C PHE A 435 -0.08 12.06 5.17
N TYR A 436 -0.81 12.36 6.25
CA TYR A 436 -0.38 13.32 7.26
C TYR A 436 0.99 12.94 7.83
N TRP A 437 1.16 11.69 8.24
CA TRP A 437 2.44 11.20 8.75
C TRP A 437 3.53 11.12 7.67
N LEU A 438 3.20 10.71 6.44
CA LEU A 438 4.13 10.72 5.32
C LEU A 438 4.73 12.13 5.12
N GLY A 439 3.87 13.16 5.05
CA GLY A 439 4.30 14.55 4.91
C GLY A 439 5.21 15.00 6.05
N ARG A 440 4.84 14.67 7.29
CA ARG A 440 5.66 14.97 8.49
C ARG A 440 7.02 14.29 8.45
N TYR A 441 7.06 12.97 8.23
CA TYR A 441 8.32 12.23 8.24
C TYR A 441 9.26 12.66 7.11
N LEU A 442 8.72 12.92 5.91
CA LEU A 442 9.53 13.42 4.81
C LEU A 442 10.12 14.81 5.10
N GLU A 443 9.32 15.75 5.64
CA GLU A 443 9.83 17.07 6.04
C GLU A 443 10.87 16.95 7.15
N ARG A 444 10.63 16.12 8.18
CA ARG A 444 11.57 15.91 9.30
C ARG A 444 12.90 15.35 8.80
N GLY A 445 12.84 14.32 7.95
CA GLY A 445 14.03 13.70 7.37
C GLY A 445 14.81 14.69 6.51
N TRP A 446 14.11 15.48 5.69
CA TRP A 446 14.72 16.53 4.88
C TRP A 446 15.39 17.61 5.74
N CYS A 447 14.72 18.10 6.79
CA CYS A 447 15.29 19.07 7.71
C CYS A 447 16.56 18.55 8.40
N LEU A 448 16.54 17.31 8.90
CA LEU A 448 17.71 16.71 9.54
C LEU A 448 18.88 16.55 8.55
N SER A 449 18.62 16.09 7.33
CA SER A 449 19.66 16.00 6.28
C SER A 449 20.25 17.36 5.92
N GLN A 450 19.43 18.42 5.87
CA GLN A 450 19.91 19.79 5.67
C GLN A 450 20.77 20.27 6.84
N MET A 451 20.34 20.03 8.09
CA MET A 451 21.13 20.41 9.28
C MET A 451 22.50 19.72 9.30
N ILE A 452 22.57 18.42 8.95
CA ILE A 452 23.83 17.67 8.83
C ILE A 452 24.76 18.32 7.80
N ALA A 453 24.26 18.61 6.59
CA ALA A 453 25.04 19.22 5.53
C ALA A 453 25.50 20.65 5.87
N VAL A 454 24.64 21.44 6.51
CA VAL A 454 24.95 22.81 6.91
C VAL A 454 26.01 22.84 8.02
N ILE A 455 25.93 21.97 9.02
CA ILE A 455 26.95 21.90 10.08
C ILE A 455 28.30 21.52 9.48
N GLU A 456 28.33 20.57 8.56
CA GLU A 456 29.55 20.20 7.85
C GLU A 456 30.15 21.39 7.08
N ALA A 457 29.32 22.14 6.34
CA ALA A 457 29.75 23.34 5.62
C ALA A 457 30.23 24.46 6.56
N LEU A 458 29.53 24.70 7.66
CA LEU A 458 29.90 25.68 8.69
C LEU A 458 31.25 25.35 9.33
N GLU A 459 31.52 24.07 9.61
CA GLU A 459 32.81 23.59 10.10
C GLU A 459 33.93 23.77 9.08
N THR A 460 33.65 23.88 7.78
CA THR A 460 34.71 24.08 6.76
C THR A 460 34.87 25.54 6.32
N GLU A 461 33.79 26.34 6.34
CA GLU A 461 33.71 27.64 5.66
C GLU A 461 33.71 28.83 6.61
N GLU A 462 33.05 28.74 7.77
CA GLU A 462 32.69 29.92 8.57
C GLU A 462 33.23 29.89 10.01
N PHE A 463 33.33 28.72 10.68
CA PHE A 463 33.72 28.65 12.09
C PHE A 463 35.16 28.20 12.37
N ASN A 464 35.82 28.89 13.30
CA ASN A 464 37.07 28.46 13.91
C ASN A 464 36.85 27.39 15.01
N ASN A 465 37.94 26.80 15.53
CA ASN A 465 37.85 25.71 16.52
C ASN A 465 37.21 26.11 17.86
N ALA A 466 37.33 27.37 18.28
CA ALA A 466 36.74 27.86 19.53
C ALA A 466 35.22 28.01 19.39
N GLU A 467 34.77 28.60 18.27
CA GLU A 467 33.35 28.74 17.94
C GLU A 467 32.67 27.37 17.81
N ARG A 468 33.29 26.41 17.14
CA ARG A 468 32.77 25.03 17.05
C ARG A 468 32.50 24.42 18.42
N ARG A 469 33.38 24.64 19.41
CA ARG A 469 33.18 24.10 20.76
C ARG A 469 32.01 24.77 21.48
N LEU A 470 31.81 26.06 21.26
CA LEU A 470 30.74 26.84 21.88
C LEU A 470 29.35 26.44 21.34
N PHE A 471 29.22 26.18 20.04
CA PHE A 471 27.90 25.93 19.41
C PHE A 471 27.43 24.48 19.41
N ARG A 472 28.31 23.51 19.67
CA ARG A 472 27.95 22.07 19.73
C ARG A 472 26.74 21.77 20.63
N PRO A 473 26.65 22.27 21.88
CA PRO A 473 25.49 22.03 22.73
C PRO A 473 24.19 22.62 22.18
N VAL A 474 24.28 23.72 21.42
CA VAL A 474 23.13 24.37 20.79
C VAL A 474 22.67 23.56 19.58
N TRP A 475 23.60 23.12 18.71
CA TRP A 475 23.26 22.28 17.54
C TRP A 475 22.56 20.98 17.95
N ASN A 476 23.00 20.35 19.04
CA ASN A 476 22.36 19.13 19.56
C ASN A 476 20.92 19.38 20.03
N ARG A 477 20.61 20.59 20.55
CA ARG A 477 19.25 20.97 20.97
C ARG A 477 18.34 21.34 19.80
N VAL A 478 18.89 21.83 18.69
CA VAL A 478 18.13 22.21 17.48
C VAL A 478 17.61 21.00 16.69
N LEU A 479 18.15 19.80 16.93
CA LEU A 479 17.72 18.55 16.30
C LEU A 479 16.18 18.39 16.37
N PRO A 480 15.53 17.94 15.28
CA PRO A 480 14.07 17.76 15.26
C PRO A 480 13.58 16.93 16.46
N PRO A 481 12.46 17.31 17.10
CA PRO A 481 11.98 16.63 18.29
C PRO A 481 11.63 15.16 18.01
N LEU A 482 11.78 14.32 19.02
CA LEU A 482 11.33 12.93 18.97
C LEU A 482 9.83 12.85 19.25
N GLU A 483 9.16 11.88 18.63
CA GLU A 483 7.71 11.67 18.80
C GLU A 483 7.31 11.24 20.20
N ASN A 484 8.23 10.58 20.91
CA ASN A 484 8.05 10.15 22.29
C ASN A 484 8.90 11.05 23.21
N PRO A 485 8.31 12.07 23.86
CA PRO A 485 9.02 13.03 24.70
C PRO A 485 9.74 12.38 25.90
N GLY A 486 9.28 11.18 26.32
CA GLY A 486 9.91 10.40 27.39
C GLY A 486 11.24 9.72 27.00
N THR A 487 11.64 9.78 25.73
CA THR A 487 12.87 9.14 25.25
C THR A 487 14.10 9.93 25.73
N ARG A 488 14.83 9.40 26.73
CA ARG A 488 16.05 10.03 27.29
C ARG A 488 17.30 9.92 26.39
N ALA A 489 17.12 9.71 25.07
CA ALA A 489 18.24 9.52 24.15
C ALA A 489 19.04 10.83 24.00
N ARG A 490 20.30 10.82 24.45
CA ARG A 490 21.24 11.92 24.20
C ARG A 490 21.73 11.84 22.76
N ARG A 491 21.06 12.55 21.86
CA ARG A 491 21.47 12.67 20.45
C ARG A 491 22.54 13.76 20.29
N SER A 492 23.48 13.54 19.38
CA SER A 492 24.54 14.48 19.05
C SER A 492 24.67 14.59 17.53
N ILE A 493 25.05 15.76 17.04
CA ILE A 493 25.41 16.04 15.63
C ILE A 493 26.83 16.62 15.51
N SER A 494 27.56 16.63 16.63
CA SER A 494 28.78 17.42 16.84
C SER A 494 30.04 16.86 16.19
N THR A 495 30.07 15.56 15.89
CA THR A 495 31.22 14.87 15.28
C THR A 495 30.81 14.19 13.97
N TRP A 496 31.79 13.86 13.12
CA TRP A 496 31.52 13.08 11.91
C TRP A 496 30.84 11.74 12.22
N LEU A 497 31.22 11.10 13.35
CA LEU A 497 30.64 9.83 13.78
C LEU A 497 29.19 10.01 14.23
N ASP A 498 28.91 11.06 14.99
CA ASP A 498 27.57 11.42 15.41
C ASP A 498 26.65 11.68 14.20
N ARG A 499 27.14 12.44 13.20
CA ARG A 499 26.42 12.68 11.94
C ARG A 499 26.18 11.39 11.16
N TYR A 500 27.17 10.51 11.10
CA TYR A 500 27.03 9.20 10.46
C TYR A 500 25.97 8.32 11.13
N ARG A 501 25.94 8.29 12.47
CA ARG A 501 24.90 7.58 13.24
C ARG A 501 23.52 8.20 13.01
N LEU A 502 23.39 9.53 13.15
CA LEU A 502 22.14 10.25 12.90
C LEU A 502 21.65 10.11 11.45
N ALA A 503 22.51 9.84 10.47
CA ALA A 503 22.06 9.64 9.11
C ALA A 503 21.71 8.16 8.81
N LEU A 504 22.52 7.20 9.28
CA LEU A 504 22.48 5.82 8.78
C LEU A 504 22.14 4.75 9.83
N GLN A 505 22.25 5.02 11.13
CA GLN A 505 22.04 4.01 12.17
C GLN A 505 20.53 3.81 12.43
N PRO A 506 19.94 2.63 12.14
CA PRO A 506 18.48 2.43 12.24
C PRO A 506 17.92 2.49 13.67
N ASP A 507 18.73 2.11 14.65
CA ASP A 507 18.42 2.09 16.08
C ASP A 507 18.70 3.42 16.79
N GLU A 508 19.39 4.36 16.12
CA GLU A 508 19.58 5.72 16.64
C GLU A 508 18.25 6.49 16.56
N PRO A 509 17.67 6.93 17.70
CA PRO A 509 16.34 7.55 17.70
C PRO A 509 16.27 8.80 16.83
N GLY A 510 15.32 8.84 15.90
CA GLY A 510 15.14 9.99 15.01
C GLY A 510 16.30 10.19 14.03
N SER A 511 17.08 9.15 13.73
CA SER A 511 18.00 9.14 12.60
C SER A 511 17.26 9.32 11.26
N VAL A 512 17.93 9.84 10.24
CA VAL A 512 17.36 10.01 8.89
C VAL A 512 16.83 8.68 8.37
N VAL A 513 17.58 7.59 8.50
CA VAL A 513 17.12 6.26 8.06
C VAL A 513 15.88 5.79 8.82
N SER A 514 15.78 6.00 10.14
CA SER A 514 14.62 5.55 10.93
C SER A 514 13.37 6.38 10.61
N ILE A 515 13.54 7.69 10.43
CA ILE A 515 12.50 8.62 9.98
C ILE A 515 12.00 8.21 8.58
N LEU A 516 12.90 7.97 7.63
CA LEU A 516 12.51 7.58 6.28
C LEU A 516 11.89 6.19 6.24
N GLN A 517 12.32 5.25 7.09
CA GLN A 517 11.64 3.97 7.24
C GLN A 517 10.20 4.15 7.73
N ALA A 518 9.93 5.08 8.65
CA ALA A 518 8.57 5.44 9.05
C ALA A 518 7.77 6.08 7.89
N ALA A 519 8.40 6.99 7.13
CA ALA A 519 7.81 7.55 5.92
C ALA A 519 7.45 6.46 4.90
N PHE A 520 8.36 5.50 4.68
CA PHE A 520 8.17 4.39 3.75
C PHE A 520 7.04 3.45 4.16
N ARG A 521 6.88 3.14 5.45
CA ARG A 521 5.74 2.36 5.94
C ARG A 521 4.40 3.04 5.66
N ASN A 522 4.33 4.36 5.87
CA ASN A 522 3.14 5.16 5.52
C ASN A 522 2.92 5.19 4.00
N ALA A 523 3.97 5.36 3.20
CA ALA A 523 3.84 5.31 1.75
C ALA A 523 3.32 3.93 1.28
N ASP A 524 3.83 2.83 1.85
CA ASP A 524 3.43 1.48 1.47
C ASP A 524 1.93 1.21 1.71
N SER A 525 1.32 1.82 2.73
CA SER A 525 -0.13 1.72 2.98
C SER A 525 -0.99 2.61 2.07
N LEU A 526 -0.37 3.47 1.26
CA LEU A 526 -1.01 4.45 0.36
C LEU A 526 -0.68 4.16 -1.11
N GLN A 527 -0.17 2.97 -1.43
CA GLN A 527 0.28 2.63 -2.78
C GLN A 527 -0.85 2.69 -3.81
N ASP A 528 -2.11 2.70 -3.43
CA ASP A 528 -3.27 2.81 -4.33
C ASP A 528 -3.53 4.27 -4.71
N VAL A 529 -3.29 5.21 -3.79
CA VAL A 529 -3.56 6.63 -3.96
C VAL A 529 -2.35 7.41 -4.50
N ILE A 530 -1.12 7.07 -4.09
CA ILE A 530 0.09 7.73 -4.59
C ILE A 530 0.27 7.38 -6.08
N SER A 531 0.47 8.37 -6.94
CA SER A 531 0.73 8.13 -8.37
C SER A 531 2.05 7.39 -8.58
N PRO A 532 2.21 6.60 -9.65
CA PRO A 532 3.49 5.97 -9.99
C PRO A 532 4.67 6.97 -10.10
N GLU A 533 4.39 8.18 -10.59
CA GLU A 533 5.35 9.27 -10.74
C GLU A 533 5.83 9.77 -9.37
N ALA A 534 4.90 10.04 -8.44
CA ALA A 534 5.23 10.44 -7.07
C ALA A 534 5.86 9.28 -6.27
N TRP A 535 5.53 8.03 -6.57
CA TRP A 535 6.14 6.87 -5.93
C TRP A 535 7.64 6.74 -6.25
N ALA A 536 8.06 7.12 -7.46
CA ALA A 536 9.40 6.86 -7.97
C ALA A 536 10.54 7.47 -7.11
N PRO A 537 10.48 8.75 -6.67
CA PRO A 537 11.49 9.32 -5.76
C PRO A 537 11.60 8.57 -4.42
N LEU A 538 10.47 8.11 -3.85
CA LEU A 538 10.47 7.33 -2.61
C LEU A 538 11.14 5.97 -2.80
N ALA A 539 10.85 5.31 -3.92
CA ALA A 539 11.48 4.05 -4.29
C ALA A 539 13.00 4.19 -4.51
N ASP A 540 13.45 5.26 -5.18
CA ASP A 540 14.89 5.56 -5.35
C ASP A 540 15.55 5.81 -3.99
N LEU A 541 14.92 6.62 -3.13
CA LEU A 541 15.44 6.89 -1.79
C LEU A 541 15.59 5.61 -0.98
N ARG A 542 14.57 4.73 -1.00
CA ARG A 542 14.59 3.42 -0.35
C ARG A 542 15.73 2.54 -0.85
N ALA A 543 15.94 2.46 -2.17
CA ALA A 543 17.02 1.69 -2.77
C ALA A 543 18.42 2.21 -2.35
N ARG A 544 18.59 3.54 -2.28
CA ARG A 544 19.84 4.17 -1.83
C ARG A 544 20.17 3.84 -0.38
N PHE A 545 19.21 3.93 0.53
CA PHE A 545 19.41 3.55 1.94
C PHE A 545 19.60 2.04 2.13
N ALA A 546 18.94 1.21 1.31
CA ALA A 546 19.14 -0.24 1.34
C ALA A 546 20.57 -0.65 0.91
N SER A 547 21.18 0.06 -0.04
CA SER A 547 22.56 -0.15 -0.49
C SER A 547 23.61 0.46 0.45
N GLY A 548 23.32 1.64 1.02
CA GLY A 548 24.19 2.32 1.98
C GLY A 548 23.91 1.90 3.42
N ARG A 549 24.12 0.63 3.77
CA ARG A 549 23.91 0.15 5.15
C ARG A 549 24.93 0.74 6.11
N PHE A 550 24.50 1.02 7.35
CA PHE A 550 25.38 1.40 8.44
C PHE A 550 26.50 0.37 8.66
N ARG A 551 27.74 0.85 8.80
CA ARG A 551 28.92 0.03 9.06
C ARG A 551 29.56 0.48 10.38
N PRO A 552 29.45 -0.33 11.45
CA PRO A 552 30.19 -0.08 12.67
C PRO A 552 31.70 -0.08 12.38
N GLY A 553 32.42 0.91 12.90
CA GLY A 553 33.89 1.00 12.76
C GLY A 553 34.40 1.48 11.40
N GLY A 554 33.56 2.11 10.57
CA GLY A 554 34.03 2.82 9.38
C GLY A 554 34.98 3.98 9.72
N ASP A 555 35.96 4.23 8.85
CA ASP A 555 36.83 5.41 8.98
C ASP A 555 36.08 6.71 8.68
N GLU A 556 36.68 7.85 9.08
CA GLU A 556 36.09 9.18 8.92
C GLU A 556 35.76 9.52 7.46
N VAL A 557 36.64 9.17 6.53
CA VAL A 557 36.49 9.49 5.10
C VAL A 557 35.28 8.76 4.52
N PHE A 558 35.17 7.47 4.79
CA PHE A 558 34.04 6.66 4.39
C PHE A 558 32.73 7.17 5.02
N CYS A 559 32.71 7.34 6.34
CA CYS A 559 31.51 7.76 7.07
C CYS A 559 30.99 9.11 6.59
N THR A 560 31.88 10.08 6.41
CA THR A 560 31.55 11.42 5.93
C THR A 560 31.02 11.38 4.49
N ARG A 561 31.69 10.63 3.60
CA ARG A 561 31.25 10.47 2.20
C ARG A 561 29.86 9.84 2.10
N GLU A 562 29.61 8.75 2.84
CA GLU A 562 28.30 8.08 2.80
C GLU A 562 27.20 8.94 3.43
N THR A 563 27.50 9.64 4.53
CA THR A 563 26.58 10.60 5.16
C THR A 563 26.14 11.65 4.14
N ARG A 564 27.11 12.30 3.47
CA ARG A 564 26.85 13.34 2.47
C ARG A 564 26.07 12.79 1.28
N ARG A 565 26.48 11.65 0.73
CA ARG A 565 25.82 11.01 -0.41
C ARG A 565 24.33 10.76 -0.15
N LEU A 566 23.98 10.26 1.04
CA LEU A 566 22.59 9.95 1.39
C LEU A 566 21.80 11.20 1.79
N CYS A 567 22.38 12.13 2.55
CA CYS A 567 21.72 13.40 2.88
C CYS A 567 21.43 14.23 1.62
N ASP A 568 22.35 14.25 0.65
CA ASP A 568 22.15 14.88 -0.65
C ASP A 568 21.04 14.21 -1.46
N ALA A 569 20.90 12.87 -1.35
CA ALA A 569 19.80 12.15 -1.97
C ALA A 569 18.45 12.55 -1.35
N VAL A 570 18.37 12.65 -0.01
CA VAL A 570 17.17 13.16 0.69
C VAL A 570 16.85 14.59 0.25
N ALA A 571 17.88 15.45 0.21
CA ALA A 571 17.75 16.86 -0.15
C ALA A 571 17.13 17.08 -1.54
N ARG A 572 17.39 16.17 -2.49
CA ARG A 572 16.83 16.22 -3.85
C ARG A 572 15.51 15.46 -4.00
N LEU A 573 15.43 14.23 -3.47
CA LEU A 573 14.33 13.31 -3.74
C LEU A 573 13.07 13.64 -2.94
N VAL A 574 13.19 14.22 -1.73
CA VAL A 574 12.02 14.63 -0.95
C VAL A 574 11.27 15.79 -1.62
N PRO A 575 11.90 16.91 -2.01
CA PRO A 575 11.21 17.95 -2.78
C PRO A 575 10.65 17.44 -4.12
N MET A 576 11.36 16.52 -4.78
CA MET A 576 10.89 15.89 -6.02
C MET A 576 9.61 15.07 -5.81
N PHE A 577 9.49 14.35 -4.69
CA PHE A 577 8.24 13.69 -4.31
C PHE A 577 7.09 14.71 -4.24
N PHE A 578 7.26 15.81 -3.50
CA PHE A 578 6.19 16.79 -3.34
C PHE A 578 5.79 17.44 -4.67
N GLY A 579 6.76 17.82 -5.50
CA GLY A 579 6.49 18.42 -6.81
C GLY A 579 5.84 17.45 -7.81
N LEU A 580 6.24 16.18 -7.83
CA LEU A 580 5.61 15.18 -8.69
C LEU A 580 4.21 14.81 -8.21
N ALA A 581 3.99 14.73 -6.91
CA ALA A 581 2.67 14.49 -6.35
C ALA A 581 1.70 15.62 -6.70
N GLU A 582 2.11 16.89 -6.53
CA GLU A 582 1.31 18.06 -6.94
C GLU A 582 1.01 18.07 -8.45
N ALA A 583 1.94 17.60 -9.29
CA ALA A 583 1.78 17.61 -10.74
C ALA A 583 1.00 16.41 -11.31
N SER A 584 0.89 15.29 -10.60
CA SER A 584 0.36 14.02 -11.14
C SER A 584 -0.81 13.42 -10.36
N MET A 585 -1.05 13.86 -9.14
CA MET A 585 -2.19 13.42 -8.33
C MET A 585 -3.32 14.44 -8.41
N LEU A 586 -4.56 13.96 -8.27
CA LEU A 586 -5.69 14.85 -8.06
C LEU A 586 -5.45 15.65 -6.77
N ALA A 587 -5.90 16.91 -6.75
CA ALA A 587 -5.92 17.75 -5.54
C ALA A 587 -7.01 17.29 -4.54
N GLY A 588 -7.13 15.98 -4.33
CA GLY A 588 -8.07 15.36 -3.43
C GLY A 588 -7.61 15.41 -1.97
N ASP A 589 -8.53 15.06 -1.07
CA ASP A 589 -8.37 15.28 0.37
C ASP A 589 -7.11 14.62 0.94
N GLY A 590 -6.71 13.44 0.45
CA GLY A 590 -5.52 12.73 0.92
C GLY A 590 -4.23 13.52 0.69
N TRP A 591 -4.09 14.15 -0.49
CA TRP A 591 -2.92 15.00 -0.78
C TRP A 591 -2.88 16.22 0.13
N ARG A 592 -4.04 16.83 0.42
CA ARG A 592 -4.15 17.97 1.35
C ARG A 592 -3.63 17.62 2.74
N PHE A 593 -3.90 16.41 3.26
CA PHE A 593 -3.32 15.94 4.53
C PHE A 593 -1.79 15.82 4.47
N CYS A 594 -1.22 15.38 3.35
CA CYS A 594 0.24 15.31 3.17
C CYS A 594 0.89 16.70 3.27
N VAL A 595 0.32 17.69 2.57
CA VAL A 595 0.80 19.08 2.63
C VAL A 595 0.58 19.69 4.01
N ALA A 596 -0.55 19.41 4.66
CA ALA A 596 -0.82 19.84 6.03
C ALA A 596 0.23 19.29 7.01
N GLY A 597 0.56 18.00 6.90
CA GLY A 597 1.60 17.35 7.69
C GLY A 597 2.99 17.95 7.43
N GLN A 598 3.35 18.17 6.16
CA GLN A 598 4.61 18.82 5.80
C GLN A 598 4.73 20.21 6.43
N ALA A 599 3.69 21.05 6.29
CA ALA A 599 3.67 22.39 6.84
C ALA A 599 3.71 22.38 8.38
N PHE A 600 2.95 21.48 9.01
CA PHE A 600 2.95 21.33 10.45
C PHE A 600 4.32 20.92 11.00
N GLU A 601 4.98 19.93 10.41
CA GLU A 601 6.31 19.51 10.85
C GLU A 601 7.34 20.63 10.69
N ARG A 602 7.23 21.43 9.62
CA ARG A 602 8.07 22.60 9.41
C ARG A 602 7.89 23.64 10.52
N ALA A 603 6.67 23.85 11.00
CA ALA A 603 6.39 24.71 12.15
C ALA A 603 7.01 24.14 13.43
N VAL A 604 6.85 22.83 13.69
CA VAL A 604 7.42 22.13 14.85
C VAL A 604 8.94 22.25 14.89
N VAL A 605 9.63 21.97 13.78
CA VAL A 605 11.10 22.06 13.69
C VAL A 605 11.56 23.50 13.94
N THR A 606 10.83 24.49 13.42
CA THR A 606 11.18 25.90 13.62
C THR A 606 10.96 26.34 15.07
N ALA A 607 9.83 25.96 15.68
CA ALA A 607 9.54 26.25 17.09
C ALA A 607 10.57 25.60 18.02
N ASN A 608 10.98 24.35 17.73
CA ASN A 608 12.02 23.65 18.48
C ASN A 608 13.37 24.35 18.37
N ALA A 609 13.76 24.75 17.15
CA ALA A 609 15.00 25.45 16.91
C ALA A 609 15.03 26.81 17.64
N LEU A 610 13.92 27.56 17.63
CA LEU A 610 13.79 28.82 18.37
C LEU A 610 13.86 28.61 19.89
N SER A 611 13.19 27.59 20.42
CA SER A 611 13.27 27.24 21.84
C SER A 611 14.70 26.83 22.26
N ALA A 612 15.41 26.09 21.41
CA ALA A 612 16.81 25.71 21.64
C ALA A 612 17.78 26.90 21.64
N PHE A 613 17.46 27.94 20.86
CA PHE A 613 18.24 29.19 20.76
C PHE A 613 17.70 30.32 21.64
N ALA A 614 16.71 30.05 22.50
CA ALA A 614 15.95 31.08 23.22
C ALA A 614 16.82 31.96 24.14
N GLU A 615 17.58 31.38 25.07
CA GLU A 615 18.44 32.15 25.99
C GLU A 615 19.54 32.91 25.22
N PRO A 616 20.29 32.30 24.28
CA PRO A 616 21.26 33.04 23.47
C PRO A 616 20.64 34.23 22.72
N LEU A 617 19.44 34.05 22.17
CA LEU A 617 18.76 35.08 21.39
C LEU A 617 18.28 36.23 22.28
N ALA A 618 17.77 35.89 23.46
CA ALA A 618 17.26 36.84 24.44
C ALA A 618 18.39 37.71 25.04
N GLU A 619 19.52 37.11 25.42
CA GLU A 619 20.71 37.85 25.89
C GLU A 619 21.23 38.83 24.84
N ARG A 620 21.17 38.46 23.54
CA ARG A 620 21.66 39.30 22.43
C ARG A 620 20.76 40.48 22.10
N ILE A 621 19.45 40.37 22.34
CA ILE A 621 18.51 41.49 22.17
C ILE A 621 18.85 42.64 23.12
N GLU A 622 19.36 42.31 24.31
CA GLU A 622 19.66 43.27 25.37
C GLU A 622 21.16 43.68 25.40
N GLY A 623 22.07 42.80 24.98
CA GLY A 623 23.53 42.96 25.18
C GLY A 623 24.35 43.67 24.07
N GLY A 624 23.76 44.05 22.93
CA GLY A 624 24.38 44.97 21.95
C GLY A 624 25.68 44.54 21.22
N SER A 625 26.18 43.31 21.38
CA SER A 625 27.40 42.84 20.69
C SER A 625 27.14 42.52 19.19
N GLU A 626 27.80 43.24 18.27
CA GLU A 626 27.42 43.25 16.84
C GLU A 626 28.07 42.16 15.97
N ILE A 627 29.31 41.74 16.20
CA ILE A 627 30.05 40.90 15.22
C ILE A 627 29.90 39.39 15.49
N GLY A 628 30.04 38.94 16.74
CA GLY A 628 29.83 37.52 17.09
C GLY A 628 28.38 37.07 16.90
N SER A 629 27.43 37.98 17.14
CA SER A 629 26.00 37.75 16.96
C SER A 629 25.62 37.48 15.50
N GLU A 630 26.26 38.14 14.52
CA GLU A 630 25.93 37.98 13.09
C GLU A 630 26.22 36.57 12.56
N ILE A 631 27.43 36.05 12.80
CA ILE A 631 27.87 34.76 12.25
C ILE A 631 26.98 33.64 12.79
N GLU A 632 26.64 33.70 14.07
CA GLU A 632 25.79 32.71 14.73
C GLU A 632 24.35 32.76 14.24
N LEU A 633 23.76 33.95 14.13
CA LEU A 633 22.40 34.11 13.62
C LEU A 633 22.33 33.73 12.14
N SER A 634 23.38 34.05 11.35
CA SER A 634 23.53 33.57 9.97
C SER A 634 23.58 32.05 9.92
N ALA A 635 24.39 31.40 10.77
CA ALA A 635 24.48 29.95 10.88
C ALA A 635 23.13 29.32 11.31
N PHE A 636 22.44 29.92 12.27
CA PHE A 636 21.11 29.50 12.69
C PHE A 636 20.08 29.57 11.54
N LEU A 637 20.08 30.67 10.79
CA LEU A 637 19.25 30.82 9.60
C LEU A 637 19.63 29.82 8.48
N ARG A 638 20.91 29.44 8.34
CA ARG A 638 21.34 28.36 7.42
C ARG A 638 20.83 27.00 7.87
N LEU A 639 20.88 26.68 9.17
CA LEU A 639 20.37 25.39 9.71
C LEU A 639 18.89 25.18 9.38
N LEU A 640 18.12 26.27 9.37
CA LEU A 640 16.72 26.26 8.97
C LEU A 640 16.51 26.47 7.46
N GLY A 641 17.57 26.68 6.67
CA GLY A 641 17.46 26.91 5.22
C GLY A 641 16.74 28.20 4.82
N THR A 642 16.76 29.24 5.67
CA THR A 642 16.02 30.49 5.45
C THR A 642 16.92 31.73 5.35
N ARG A 643 18.25 31.57 5.34
CA ARG A 643 19.21 32.70 5.26
C ARG A 643 18.97 33.59 4.05
N ASP A 644 18.71 33.01 2.88
CA ASP A 644 18.53 33.80 1.65
C ASP A 644 17.20 34.56 1.65
N ALA A 645 16.14 33.96 2.22
CA ALA A 645 14.87 34.65 2.44
C ALA A 645 15.03 35.82 3.41
N TYR A 646 15.80 35.64 4.49
CA TYR A 646 16.12 36.71 5.43
C TYR A 646 16.83 37.88 4.73
N ARG A 647 17.89 37.58 3.96
CA ARG A 647 18.66 38.59 3.24
C ARG A 647 17.81 39.33 2.19
N ARG A 648 16.87 38.63 1.55
CA ARG A 648 15.94 39.25 0.59
C ARG A 648 14.95 40.20 1.26
N VAL A 649 14.46 39.85 2.45
CA VAL A 649 13.45 40.65 3.19
C VAL A 649 14.07 41.86 3.87
N TYR A 650 15.15 41.67 4.64
CA TYR A 650 15.70 42.76 5.48
C TYR A 650 16.92 43.46 4.88
N GLN A 651 17.61 42.84 3.92
CA GLN A 651 18.80 43.42 3.24
C GLN A 651 19.89 43.92 4.20
N MET A 652 19.98 43.34 5.39
CA MET A 652 20.92 43.71 6.45
C MET A 652 21.59 42.47 7.05
N ARG A 653 22.56 42.71 7.93
CA ARG A 653 23.18 41.66 8.77
C ARG A 653 22.13 40.97 9.63
N ALA A 654 22.40 39.73 10.02
CA ALA A 654 21.47 38.96 10.85
C ALA A 654 21.35 39.61 12.24
N ALA A 655 20.12 39.94 12.65
CA ALA A 655 19.83 40.58 13.92
C ALA A 655 18.69 39.84 14.64
N PRO A 656 18.74 39.71 15.99
CA PRO A 656 17.82 38.84 16.74
C PRO A 656 16.33 39.10 16.51
N ARG A 657 15.92 40.38 16.46
CA ARG A 657 14.51 40.78 16.35
C ARG A 657 13.94 40.42 14.98
N GLU A 658 14.72 40.67 13.93
CA GLU A 658 14.38 40.37 12.55
C GLU A 658 14.34 38.85 12.33
N VAL A 659 15.26 38.10 12.95
CA VAL A 659 15.25 36.62 12.95
C VAL A 659 13.96 36.09 13.57
N LEU A 660 13.52 36.64 14.71
CA LEU A 660 12.26 36.25 15.34
C LEU A 660 11.04 36.63 14.50
N GLU A 661 11.00 37.84 13.95
CA GLU A 661 9.88 38.27 13.12
C GLU A 661 9.76 37.39 11.85
N ILE A 662 10.86 37.02 11.20
CA ILE A 662 10.82 36.16 10.00
C ILE A 662 10.44 34.71 10.29
N LEU A 663 10.87 34.16 11.42
CA LEU A 663 10.64 32.76 11.77
C LEU A 663 9.30 32.54 12.49
N VAL A 664 8.74 33.56 13.13
CA VAL A 664 7.48 33.43 13.86
C VAL A 664 6.29 33.94 13.06
N ARG A 665 6.40 35.11 12.40
CA ARG A 665 5.23 35.88 11.94
C ARG A 665 5.20 36.19 10.45
N HIS A 666 6.36 36.26 9.78
CA HIS A 666 6.41 36.75 8.40
C HIS A 666 5.57 35.89 7.44
N PRO A 667 4.61 36.48 6.68
CA PRO A 667 3.63 35.71 5.90
C PRO A 667 4.24 35.02 4.66
N GLY A 668 5.32 35.59 4.13
CA GLY A 668 6.02 35.08 2.94
C GLY A 668 7.16 34.09 3.23
N ALA A 669 7.59 33.95 4.49
CA ALA A 669 8.82 33.22 4.80
C ALA A 669 8.53 31.71 4.94
N PRO A 670 9.22 30.82 4.19
CA PRO A 670 8.88 29.40 4.16
C PRO A 670 8.91 28.71 5.52
N ARG A 671 9.79 29.15 6.43
CA ARG A 671 9.95 28.63 7.79
C ARG A 671 9.14 29.38 8.85
N SER A 672 8.39 30.42 8.48
CA SER A 672 7.55 31.14 9.44
C SER A 672 6.52 30.20 10.06
N ILE A 673 6.48 30.11 11.40
CA ILE A 673 5.50 29.30 12.14
C ILE A 673 4.09 29.73 11.75
N ALA A 674 3.80 31.03 11.72
CA ALA A 674 2.49 31.54 11.33
C ALA A 674 2.11 31.16 9.88
N ARG A 675 3.05 31.23 8.93
CA ARG A 675 2.79 30.80 7.55
C ARG A 675 2.50 29.30 7.48
N CYS A 676 3.33 28.49 8.14
CA CYS A 676 3.24 27.05 8.11
C CYS A 676 1.92 26.55 8.72
N LEU A 677 1.56 27.08 9.89
CA LEU A 677 0.27 26.81 10.53
C LEU A 677 -0.92 27.31 9.67
N GLY A 678 -0.80 28.47 9.03
CA GLY A 678 -1.81 28.97 8.09
C GLY A 678 -2.01 28.05 6.87
N VAL A 679 -0.93 27.50 6.31
CA VAL A 679 -1.02 26.49 5.24
C VAL A 679 -1.69 25.21 5.77
N CYS A 680 -1.31 24.76 6.96
CA CYS A 680 -1.93 23.59 7.60
C CYS A 680 -3.44 23.77 7.77
N ALA A 681 -3.89 24.88 8.37
CA ALA A 681 -5.31 25.18 8.55
C ALA A 681 -6.06 25.28 7.22
N ARG A 682 -5.46 25.89 6.20
CA ARG A 682 -6.08 25.99 4.86
C ARG A 682 -6.27 24.61 4.22
N MET A 683 -5.23 23.76 4.23
CA MET A 683 -5.32 22.40 3.67
C MET A 683 -6.36 21.55 4.40
N LEU A 684 -6.44 21.65 5.72
CA LEU A 684 -7.47 20.95 6.50
C LEU A 684 -8.86 21.49 6.15
N ARG A 685 -9.07 22.81 6.13
CA ARG A 685 -10.37 23.41 5.77
C ARG A 685 -10.84 23.00 4.38
N GLU A 686 -9.95 23.00 3.39
CA GLU A 686 -10.26 22.52 2.04
C GLU A 686 -10.62 21.01 2.04
N ALA A 687 -9.94 20.18 2.84
CA ALA A 687 -10.22 18.75 2.94
C ALA A 687 -11.59 18.42 3.56
N PHE A 688 -12.14 19.32 4.37
CA PHE A 688 -13.47 19.21 4.99
C PHE A 688 -14.48 20.21 4.38
N GLU A 689 -14.26 20.65 3.14
CA GLU A 689 -15.15 21.59 2.47
C GLU A 689 -16.57 21.01 2.35
N GLY A 690 -17.56 21.75 2.86
CA GLY A 690 -18.96 21.31 2.95
C GLY A 690 -19.37 20.73 4.30
N ASP A 691 -18.41 20.43 5.19
CA ASP A 691 -18.64 19.94 6.56
C ASP A 691 -18.44 21.06 7.61
N PRO A 692 -18.92 20.89 8.86
CA PRO A 692 -18.59 21.78 9.96
C PRO A 692 -17.07 21.92 10.15
N GLU A 693 -16.59 23.14 10.45
CA GLU A 693 -15.16 23.42 10.56
C GLU A 693 -14.49 22.47 11.59
N PRO A 694 -13.39 21.78 11.21
CA PRO A 694 -12.70 20.86 12.11
C PRO A 694 -12.20 21.56 13.38
N SER A 695 -12.24 20.88 14.52
CA SER A 695 -11.71 21.39 15.79
C SER A 695 -10.23 21.75 15.69
N ALA A 696 -9.46 21.01 14.87
CA ALA A 696 -8.08 21.36 14.52
C ALA A 696 -7.92 22.76 13.91
N CYS A 697 -8.81 23.15 12.98
CA CYS A 697 -8.74 24.47 12.36
C CYS A 697 -8.95 25.57 13.40
N VAL A 698 -9.92 25.38 14.31
CA VAL A 698 -10.18 26.31 15.42
C VAL A 698 -8.96 26.44 16.35
N ALA A 699 -8.34 25.31 16.70
CA ALA A 699 -7.13 25.30 17.53
C ALA A 699 -5.95 26.02 16.86
N ILE A 700 -5.73 25.76 15.56
CA ILE A 700 -4.66 26.41 14.78
C ILE A 700 -4.92 27.92 14.65
N GLU A 701 -6.15 28.35 14.37
CA GLU A 701 -6.51 29.78 14.30
C GLU A 701 -6.35 30.48 15.66
N SER A 702 -6.62 29.77 16.77
CA SER A 702 -6.33 30.27 18.12
C SER A 702 -4.83 30.53 18.31
N ALA A 703 -3.99 29.55 17.96
CA ALA A 703 -2.52 29.71 18.01
C ALA A 703 -2.05 30.86 17.11
N LEU A 704 -2.59 30.98 15.89
CA LEU A 704 -2.28 32.07 14.96
C LEU A 704 -2.65 33.44 15.50
N ARG A 705 -3.80 33.57 16.18
CA ARG A 705 -4.18 34.81 16.88
C ARG A 705 -3.21 35.14 18.01
N GLY A 706 -2.78 34.15 18.79
CA GLY A 706 -1.75 34.31 19.82
C GLY A 706 -0.42 34.84 19.25
N LEU A 707 0.01 34.35 18.09
CA LEU A 707 1.21 34.84 17.39
C LEU A 707 1.06 36.25 16.81
N ARG A 708 -0.17 36.67 16.49
CA ARG A 708 -0.46 38.01 15.94
C ARG A 708 -0.69 39.06 17.01
N ALA A 709 -1.04 38.67 18.24
CA ALA A 709 -1.35 39.56 19.34
C ALA A 709 -0.18 40.51 19.69
N GLY A 710 -0.52 41.70 20.20
CA GLY A 710 0.44 42.77 20.51
C GLY A 710 1.53 42.37 21.51
N GLY A 711 1.20 41.49 22.46
CA GLY A 711 2.13 41.06 23.52
C GLY A 711 3.45 40.45 23.00
N PHE A 712 3.46 39.78 21.85
CA PHE A 712 4.70 39.26 21.28
C PHE A 712 5.59 40.39 20.72
N ARG A 713 5.00 41.43 20.10
CA ARG A 713 5.76 42.60 19.62
C ARG A 713 6.30 43.44 20.77
N GLU A 714 5.54 43.55 21.85
CA GLU A 714 5.95 44.22 23.08
C GLU A 714 7.14 43.51 23.74
N MET A 715 7.12 42.17 23.81
CA MET A 715 8.25 41.37 24.31
C MET A 715 9.51 41.52 23.47
N LEU A 716 9.37 41.75 22.15
CA LEU A 716 10.49 42.05 21.24
C LEU A 716 10.94 43.51 21.28
N GLY A 717 10.28 44.36 22.08
CA GLY A 717 10.60 45.77 22.20
C GLY A 717 10.31 46.59 20.93
N PHE A 718 9.31 46.19 20.11
CA PHE A 718 8.89 46.96 18.93
C PHE A 718 7.98 48.17 19.27
N SER A 719 7.62 48.35 20.54
CA SER A 719 6.70 49.38 21.01
C SER A 719 7.46 50.58 21.61
N GLY A 720 8.03 51.45 20.76
CA GLY A 720 8.64 52.74 21.16
C GLY A 720 10.15 52.87 20.93
N PRO A 721 10.71 54.11 20.93
CA PRO A 721 12.16 54.34 20.81
C PRO A 721 12.90 53.60 21.92
N GLN A 722 14.14 53.16 21.66
CA GLN A 722 15.01 52.41 22.57
C GLN A 722 15.03 53.03 23.98
N GLU A 723 14.11 52.64 24.85
CA GLU A 723 14.19 52.95 26.27
C GLU A 723 15.35 52.13 26.81
N MET A 724 16.32 52.84 27.40
CA MET A 724 17.47 52.24 28.05
C MET A 724 16.96 51.56 29.33
N LEU A 725 16.68 50.26 29.23
CA LEU A 725 16.20 49.46 30.36
C LEU A 725 17.28 49.36 31.42
N LEU A 726 16.84 49.29 32.69
CA LEU A 726 17.76 48.93 33.76
C LEU A 726 18.23 47.47 33.56
N PRO A 727 19.46 47.11 33.98
CA PRO A 727 20.01 45.76 33.78
C PRO A 727 19.11 44.62 34.29
N ASP A 728 18.42 44.82 35.42
CA ASP A 728 17.50 43.83 35.98
C ASP A 728 16.22 43.67 35.11
N GLU A 729 15.73 44.76 34.52
CA GLU A 729 14.55 44.74 33.63
C GLU A 729 14.85 44.07 32.29
N ALA A 730 16.08 44.20 31.81
CA ALA A 730 16.59 43.54 30.61
C ALA A 730 16.71 42.02 30.80
N VAL A 731 17.26 41.57 31.94
CA VAL A 731 17.35 40.15 32.31
C VAL A 731 15.95 39.52 32.43
N ASP A 732 15.02 40.22 33.10
CA ASP A 732 13.64 39.76 33.23
C ASP A 732 12.91 39.69 31.88
N ARG A 733 13.15 40.65 30.97
CA ARG A 733 12.59 40.61 29.62
C ARG A 733 13.16 39.46 28.79
N ALA A 734 14.46 39.22 28.88
CA ALA A 734 15.11 38.11 28.20
C ALA A 734 14.57 36.75 28.66
N LYS A 735 14.39 36.57 29.97
CA LYS A 735 13.78 35.38 30.56
C LYS A 735 12.33 35.17 30.08
N ARG A 736 11.51 36.23 30.11
CA ARG A 736 10.13 36.17 29.59
C ARG A 736 10.06 35.76 28.12
N LEU A 737 10.97 36.27 27.29
CA LEU A 737 11.05 35.89 25.88
C LEU A 737 11.41 34.41 25.73
N ALA A 738 12.40 33.93 26.50
CA ALA A 738 12.80 32.54 26.45
C ALA A 738 11.68 31.58 26.91
N ASP A 739 10.99 31.93 28.00
CA ASP A 739 9.82 31.21 28.50
C ASP A 739 8.70 31.19 27.45
N ARG A 740 8.46 32.31 26.75
CA ARG A 740 7.45 32.37 25.68
C ARG A 740 7.81 31.50 24.49
N LEU A 741 9.07 31.46 24.06
CA LEU A 741 9.51 30.58 22.97
C LEU A 741 9.41 29.10 23.36
N GLY A 742 9.69 28.75 24.62
CA GLY A 742 9.44 27.42 25.17
C GLY A 742 7.95 27.06 25.18
N ALA A 743 7.09 27.97 25.66
CA ALA A 743 5.64 27.79 25.65
C ALA A 743 5.09 27.63 24.22
N LEU A 744 5.62 28.39 23.25
CA LEU A 744 5.24 28.28 21.84
C LEU A 744 5.53 26.88 21.28
N LEU A 745 6.66 26.26 21.62
CA LEU A 745 6.94 24.89 21.21
C LEU A 745 5.88 23.92 21.77
N VAL A 746 5.52 24.06 23.04
CA VAL A 746 4.49 23.22 23.67
C VAL A 746 3.13 23.41 22.99
N GLU A 747 2.70 24.66 22.78
CA GLU A 747 1.46 25.00 22.07
C GLU A 747 1.43 24.36 20.67
N VAL A 748 2.53 24.47 19.91
CA VAL A 748 2.62 23.89 18.55
C VAL A 748 2.59 22.36 18.60
N LEU A 749 3.22 21.72 19.59
CA LEU A 749 3.18 20.27 19.75
C LEU A 749 1.78 19.76 20.12
N GLU A 750 1.05 20.48 20.98
CA GLU A 750 -0.31 20.12 21.39
C GLU A 750 -1.32 20.15 20.23
N LEU A 751 -1.11 21.02 19.23
CA LEU A 751 -1.93 21.06 18.01
C LEU A 751 -1.94 19.72 17.26
N HIS A 752 -0.91 18.88 17.43
CA HIS A 752 -0.90 17.55 16.82
C HIS A 752 -2.11 16.72 17.25
N HIS A 753 -2.47 16.74 18.54
CA HIS A 753 -3.59 15.97 19.06
C HIS A 753 -4.91 16.44 18.45
N ALA A 754 -5.14 17.77 18.39
CA ALA A 754 -6.32 18.34 17.75
C ALA A 754 -6.41 17.94 16.26
N ILE A 755 -5.29 17.99 15.53
CA ILE A 755 -5.22 17.58 14.12
C ILE A 755 -5.57 16.10 13.97
N SER A 756 -4.91 15.22 14.72
CA SER A 756 -5.14 13.78 14.64
C SER A 756 -6.58 13.40 15.01
N ASP A 757 -7.11 13.93 16.11
CA ASP A 757 -8.46 13.63 16.58
C ASP A 757 -9.55 14.04 15.57
N SER A 758 -9.28 15.06 14.74
CA SER A 758 -10.23 15.55 13.71
C SER A 758 -10.53 14.54 12.60
N PHE A 759 -9.66 13.53 12.40
CA PHE A 759 -9.87 12.46 11.42
C PHE A 759 -9.74 11.04 12.00
N THR A 760 -9.29 10.88 13.25
CA THR A 760 -9.22 9.57 13.94
C THR A 760 -10.23 9.41 15.08
N GLY A 761 -10.86 10.48 15.58
CA GLY A 761 -11.82 10.41 16.69
C GLY A 761 -13.16 9.75 16.33
N PRO A 762 -13.67 8.77 17.11
CA PRO A 762 -15.01 8.20 16.90
C PRO A 762 -16.15 9.21 17.15
N SER A 763 -15.97 10.10 18.14
CA SER A 763 -16.99 11.03 18.62
C SER A 763 -17.32 12.13 17.60
N GLU A 764 -16.30 12.72 16.98
CA GLU A 764 -16.51 13.72 15.91
C GLU A 764 -17.16 13.09 14.67
N ARG A 765 -16.84 11.84 14.35
CA ARG A 765 -17.40 11.12 13.19
C ARG A 765 -18.89 10.82 13.34
N ILE A 766 -19.30 10.30 14.49
CA ILE A 766 -20.71 10.02 14.77
C ILE A 766 -21.50 11.35 14.83
N GLY A 767 -20.90 12.41 15.38
CA GLY A 767 -21.47 13.76 15.38
C GLY A 767 -21.70 14.32 13.98
N ARG A 768 -20.72 14.21 13.08
CA ARG A 768 -20.86 14.66 11.67
C ARG A 768 -21.88 13.85 10.89
N THR A 769 -21.91 12.53 11.10
CA THR A 769 -22.91 11.64 10.47
C THR A 769 -24.35 12.03 10.87
N ARG A 770 -24.56 12.42 12.14
CA ARG A 770 -25.86 12.93 12.63
C ARG A 770 -26.22 14.34 12.13
N ALA A 771 -25.24 15.14 11.72
CA ALA A 771 -25.49 16.49 11.20
C ALA A 771 -25.85 16.48 9.71
N LEU A 772 -25.35 15.48 8.96
CA LEU A 772 -25.62 15.28 7.53
C LEU A 772 -26.92 14.50 7.27
N GLY A 773 -27.34 13.63 8.19
CA GLY A 773 -28.65 12.99 8.16
C GLY A 773 -29.68 13.84 8.91
N GLY A 774 -30.62 14.46 8.19
CA GLY A 774 -31.86 14.94 8.81
C GLY A 774 -32.50 13.81 9.63
N ALA A 775 -33.20 14.16 10.72
CA ALA A 775 -33.65 13.25 11.79
C ALA A 775 -34.48 12.01 11.37
N ASP A 776 -34.72 11.80 10.09
CA ASP A 776 -35.41 10.64 9.50
C ASP A 776 -34.47 9.66 8.75
N ALA A 777 -33.14 9.86 8.80
CA ALA A 777 -32.14 8.95 8.21
C ALA A 777 -31.33 8.19 9.27
N ILE A 778 -31.99 7.65 10.30
CA ILE A 778 -31.45 6.67 11.26
C ILE A 778 -32.52 5.60 11.52
#